data_AF-A0A6G4U5I5-F1
#
_entry.id   AF-A0A6G4U5I5-F1
#
_cell.length_a   1.000
_cell.length_b   1.000
_cell.length_c   1.000
_cell.angle_alpha   90.00
_cell.angle_beta   90.00
_cell.angle_gamma   90.00
#
_symmetry.space_group_name_H-M   'P 1'
#
loop_
_entity.id
_entity.type
_entity.pdbx_description
1 polymer ?
#
loop_
_entity_poly.entity_id
_entity_poly.type
_entity_poly.pdbx_seq_one_letter_code
_entity_poly.pdbx_strand_id
1 'polypeptide(L)'
;MHDRFVRIRGAREHNLKAVDADIPRDALVAFTGVSGSGKSSLAFGTLYAEAQRRYFESVAPYARRLIHQVGAPRVEEISGLPPAVALQQQRGAPTSRSSVGTLTTLSNSLRMLFSRAGEYPPGADRLDSDAFSPNTAVGACPACHGLGRVHEATEASLVPDPSLTIREGAIAAWPGAWLGKNLRDILDALGYDIDRPWRELSPAEREWILFTDEQPVVTVHPEREAHRIHRPYQGTYQSAKRYVLHTFADSKSEALRRRAESFLVSADCPECGGRRLGRDALAVRFGGRDIAELAAMPVAGLGELLGKAAAGPDDEAATLLARDLVARIEVLGELGLGYLSMDRATPTLSTGELQRLRLATQLRSGLFGVVYVLDEPSAGLHPADGEALLGVLGRLREAGNSLFVVEHDMDVVRQADWIVDVGPRAGEHGGEVLYSGPVAGLADVEASRTRGFLFEGERVSERRTELREPAEWLRLRGLTRHNLRGLDVDVPLGVFTAVTGVSGSGKSTLVGEIADRATGVVDRLVQVDQKPIGRTPRSNLATYTGLFDTVRKVFAATEEAKARGFTASRFSFNVAAGRCPACQGEGFVSVELLFLPGTYKPCEECGGTRYNAETLSVRYRGATIADVLDLTVDAAADFLADVRPAARSLGTLQEVGLGYLRLGQPATELSGGEAQRIKLAAELQRAHRGHTLYLLDEPTTGLHPADTQLLLRQLHGLVDAGNSVVVVEHDMGVVAGADRVIDLGPGGGAEGGRVVAAGTPAEVARSADSRTAAYLRRCL
;
A
#
# COMPACT_ATOMS: atom_id res chain seq x y z
N MET A 1 -37.15 11.09 -23.01
CA MET A 1 -36.88 10.85 -21.57
C MET A 1 -35.47 10.30 -21.45
N HIS A 2 -34.54 11.02 -20.82
CA HIS A 2 -33.24 10.42 -20.51
C HIS A 2 -33.43 9.42 -19.38
N ASP A 3 -33.04 8.18 -19.65
CA ASP A 3 -33.14 7.07 -18.70
C ASP A 3 -32.31 7.36 -17.45
N ARG A 4 -32.95 7.60 -16.30
CA ARG A 4 -32.27 8.08 -15.08
C ARG A 4 -31.54 6.99 -14.30
N PHE A 5 -31.53 5.76 -14.79
CA PHE A 5 -30.92 4.63 -14.10
C PHE A 5 -29.83 3.97 -14.94
N VAL A 6 -28.79 3.52 -14.27
CA VAL A 6 -27.92 2.46 -14.76
C VAL A 6 -28.60 1.14 -14.38
N ARG A 7 -28.94 0.32 -15.38
CA ARG A 7 -29.54 -1.00 -15.15
C ARG A 7 -28.54 -2.09 -15.49
N ILE A 8 -28.33 -2.97 -14.54
CA ILE A 8 -27.45 -4.13 -14.64
C ILE A 8 -28.34 -5.36 -14.70
N ARG A 9 -28.11 -6.25 -15.67
CA ARG A 9 -28.80 -7.53 -15.76
C ARG A 9 -27.81 -8.69 -15.87
N GLY A 10 -28.00 -9.71 -15.04
CA GLY A 10 -27.26 -10.97 -15.08
C GLY A 10 -25.75 -10.83 -14.83
N ALA A 11 -25.32 -9.97 -13.90
CA ALA A 11 -23.89 -9.83 -13.58
C ALA A 11 -23.35 -11.04 -12.80
N ARG A 12 -22.25 -11.63 -13.28
CA ARG A 12 -21.64 -12.88 -12.81
C ARG A 12 -20.13 -12.76 -12.58
N GLU A 13 -19.63 -11.55 -12.42
CA GLU A 13 -18.21 -11.31 -12.18
C GLU A 13 -17.81 -11.85 -10.80
N HIS A 14 -16.71 -12.61 -10.75
CA HIS A 14 -16.25 -13.33 -9.55
C HIS A 14 -17.34 -14.19 -8.88
N ASN A 15 -17.81 -13.79 -7.69
CA ASN A 15 -18.80 -14.52 -6.90
C ASN A 15 -20.24 -14.04 -7.09
N LEU A 16 -20.50 -13.06 -7.98
CA LEU A 16 -21.84 -12.54 -8.23
C LEU A 16 -22.75 -13.62 -8.82
N LYS A 17 -23.97 -13.74 -8.30
CA LYS A 17 -24.96 -14.78 -8.66
C LYS A 17 -25.99 -14.28 -9.66
N ALA A 18 -25.53 -13.87 -10.86
CA ALA A 18 -26.40 -13.36 -11.93
C ALA A 18 -27.28 -12.19 -11.45
N VAL A 19 -26.63 -11.20 -10.80
CA VAL A 19 -27.34 -10.13 -10.10
C VAL A 19 -27.91 -9.10 -11.05
N ASP A 20 -29.11 -8.64 -10.70
CA ASP A 20 -29.79 -7.51 -11.32
C ASP A 20 -29.82 -6.34 -10.34
N ALA A 21 -29.57 -5.13 -10.84
CA ALA A 21 -29.69 -3.92 -10.03
C ALA A 21 -30.07 -2.71 -10.89
N ASP A 22 -30.92 -1.86 -10.34
CA ASP A 22 -31.24 -0.54 -10.90
C ASP A 22 -30.67 0.52 -9.97
N ILE A 23 -29.78 1.35 -10.50
CA ILE A 23 -28.99 2.31 -9.74
C ILE A 23 -29.20 3.71 -10.32
N PRO A 24 -29.62 4.72 -9.53
CA PRO A 24 -29.88 6.05 -10.06
C PRO A 24 -28.59 6.75 -10.52
N ARG A 25 -28.71 7.55 -11.57
CA ARG A 25 -27.71 8.55 -11.99
C ARG A 25 -27.92 9.84 -11.20
N ASP A 26 -26.88 10.68 -11.21
CA ASP A 26 -26.87 12.01 -10.57
C ASP A 26 -27.12 11.95 -9.05
N ALA A 27 -26.70 10.85 -8.43
CA ALA A 27 -26.91 10.52 -7.02
C ALA A 27 -25.60 10.03 -6.37
N LEU A 28 -25.52 10.17 -5.05
CA LEU A 28 -24.54 9.48 -4.21
C LEU A 28 -25.08 8.09 -3.85
N VAL A 29 -24.47 7.06 -4.41
CA VAL A 29 -24.85 5.65 -4.22
C VAL A 29 -23.78 4.94 -3.42
N ALA A 30 -24.16 4.39 -2.26
CA ALA A 30 -23.28 3.56 -1.43
C ALA A 30 -23.43 2.08 -1.79
N PHE A 31 -22.32 1.36 -1.94
CA PHE A 31 -22.26 -0.10 -2.08
C PHE A 31 -21.76 -0.70 -0.76
N THR A 32 -22.61 -1.47 -0.08
CA THR A 32 -22.38 -1.98 1.28
C THR A 32 -22.44 -3.50 1.37
N GLY A 33 -22.04 -4.05 2.52
CA GLY A 33 -21.98 -5.48 2.79
C GLY A 33 -20.63 -5.95 3.32
N VAL A 34 -20.56 -7.17 3.86
CA VAL A 34 -19.34 -7.73 4.49
C VAL A 34 -18.16 -7.90 3.54
N SER A 35 -16.92 -7.97 4.05
CA SER A 35 -15.71 -8.23 3.27
C SER A 35 -15.89 -9.49 2.40
N GLY A 36 -15.57 -9.42 1.12
CA GLY A 36 -15.77 -10.53 0.18
C GLY A 36 -17.22 -10.78 -0.27
N SER A 37 -18.19 -9.93 0.06
CA SER A 37 -19.59 -10.14 -0.35
C SER A 37 -19.84 -9.95 -1.85
N GLY A 38 -19.01 -9.19 -2.56
CA GLY A 38 -19.15 -8.94 -4.00
C GLY A 38 -19.32 -7.47 -4.39
N LYS A 39 -19.27 -6.52 -3.44
CA LYS A 39 -19.38 -5.07 -3.68
C LYS A 39 -18.40 -4.57 -4.76
N SER A 40 -17.11 -4.87 -4.60
CA SER A 40 -16.08 -4.44 -5.53
C SER A 40 -16.18 -5.19 -6.86
N SER A 41 -16.65 -6.45 -6.86
CA SER A 41 -16.96 -7.19 -8.09
C SER A 41 -18.05 -6.49 -8.90
N LEU A 42 -19.06 -5.92 -8.24
CA LEU A 42 -20.15 -5.18 -8.88
C LEU A 42 -19.72 -3.76 -9.30
N ALA A 43 -19.15 -2.97 -8.37
CA ALA A 43 -18.78 -1.58 -8.61
C ALA A 43 -17.58 -1.44 -9.57
N PHE A 44 -16.50 -2.20 -9.34
CA PHE A 44 -15.28 -2.11 -10.12
C PHE A 44 -15.18 -3.19 -11.20
N GLY A 45 -15.37 -4.45 -10.83
CA GLY A 45 -15.23 -5.59 -11.74
C GLY A 45 -16.29 -5.61 -12.86
N THR A 46 -17.46 -5.02 -12.61
CA THR A 46 -18.58 -4.99 -13.56
C THR A 46 -18.82 -3.58 -14.10
N LEU A 47 -19.27 -2.63 -13.27
CA LEU A 47 -19.69 -1.30 -13.72
C LEU A 47 -18.53 -0.47 -14.28
N TYR A 48 -17.47 -0.24 -13.50
CA TYR A 48 -16.32 0.54 -13.96
C TYR A 48 -15.62 -0.14 -15.15
N ALA A 49 -15.36 -1.44 -15.07
CA ALA A 49 -14.69 -2.19 -16.13
C ALA A 49 -15.48 -2.12 -17.45
N GLU A 50 -16.81 -2.25 -17.42
CA GLU A 50 -17.65 -2.16 -18.62
C GLU A 50 -17.71 -0.73 -19.18
N ALA A 51 -17.81 0.29 -18.32
CA ALA A 51 -17.76 1.69 -18.75
C ALA A 51 -16.43 2.02 -19.44
N GLN A 52 -15.32 1.58 -18.85
CA GLN A 52 -13.98 1.78 -19.38
C GLN A 52 -13.79 1.05 -20.72
N ARG A 53 -14.25 -0.20 -20.81
CA ARG A 53 -14.23 -1.00 -22.05
C ARG A 53 -14.97 -0.30 -23.18
N ARG A 54 -16.24 0.08 -22.96
CA ARG A 54 -17.08 0.77 -23.95
C ARG A 54 -16.46 2.08 -24.42
N TYR A 55 -15.90 2.85 -23.50
CA TYR A 55 -15.25 4.12 -23.80
C TYR A 55 -14.02 3.91 -24.70
N PHE A 56 -13.09 3.02 -24.33
CA PHE A 56 -11.88 2.83 -25.15
C PHE A 56 -12.13 2.13 -26.48
N GLU A 57 -13.11 1.21 -26.56
CA GLU A 57 -13.55 0.63 -27.84
C GLU A 57 -14.06 1.69 -28.82
N SER A 58 -14.56 2.81 -28.29
CA SER A 58 -15.07 3.95 -29.07
C SER A 58 -13.98 4.96 -29.43
N VAL A 59 -13.00 5.21 -28.56
CA VAL A 59 -12.02 6.30 -28.71
C VAL A 59 -10.83 5.93 -29.60
N ALA A 60 -10.33 4.68 -29.56
CA ALA A 60 -9.12 4.31 -30.28
C ALA A 60 -9.24 2.93 -30.95
N PRO A 61 -9.30 2.84 -32.29
CA PRO A 61 -9.38 1.57 -33.01
C PRO A 61 -8.24 0.59 -32.69
N TYR A 62 -7.02 1.09 -32.42
CA TYR A 62 -5.89 0.24 -32.03
C TYR A 62 -6.02 -0.31 -30.59
N ALA A 63 -6.69 0.44 -29.70
CA ALA A 63 -6.87 0.04 -28.31
C ALA A 63 -7.77 -1.20 -28.19
N ARG A 64 -8.67 -1.43 -29.17
CA ARG A 64 -9.52 -2.62 -29.24
C ARG A 64 -8.73 -3.93 -29.11
N ARG A 65 -7.60 -4.06 -29.82
CA ARG A 65 -6.75 -5.27 -29.76
C ARG A 65 -6.14 -5.48 -28.38
N LEU A 66 -5.77 -4.40 -27.68
CA LEU A 66 -5.19 -4.45 -26.34
C LEU A 66 -6.26 -4.72 -25.27
N ILE A 67 -7.48 -4.21 -25.43
CA ILE A 67 -8.59 -4.41 -24.48
C ILE A 67 -9.12 -5.85 -24.52
N HIS A 68 -9.17 -6.47 -25.70
CA HIS A 68 -9.47 -7.91 -25.78
C HIS A 68 -8.46 -8.76 -24.99
N GLN A 69 -7.23 -8.27 -24.83
CA GLN A 69 -6.23 -8.89 -23.95
C GLN A 69 -6.43 -8.59 -22.46
N VAL A 70 -7.48 -7.90 -22.03
CA VAL A 70 -7.87 -7.80 -20.59
C VAL A 70 -9.05 -8.74 -20.29
N GLY A 71 -9.96 -8.92 -21.25
CA GLY A 71 -11.20 -9.71 -21.09
C GLY A 71 -12.40 -8.81 -20.80
N ALA A 72 -13.60 -9.25 -21.18
CA ALA A 72 -14.83 -8.53 -20.90
C ALA A 72 -15.42 -8.97 -19.54
N PRO A 73 -16.03 -8.05 -18.77
CA PRO A 73 -16.77 -8.41 -17.57
C PRO A 73 -17.88 -9.42 -17.89
N ARG A 74 -18.14 -10.34 -16.96
CA ARG A 74 -19.21 -11.34 -17.09
C ARG A 74 -20.55 -10.73 -16.72
N VAL A 75 -21.23 -10.13 -17.69
CA VAL A 75 -22.55 -9.52 -17.52
C VAL A 75 -23.38 -9.69 -18.79
N GLU A 76 -24.69 -9.88 -18.65
CA GLU A 76 -25.60 -10.08 -19.79
C GLU A 76 -25.93 -8.75 -20.46
N GLU A 77 -26.36 -7.76 -19.68
CA GLU A 77 -26.65 -6.42 -20.19
C GLU A 77 -26.34 -5.33 -19.15
N ILE A 78 -25.79 -4.20 -19.61
CA ILE A 78 -25.80 -2.95 -18.85
C ILE A 78 -26.31 -1.83 -19.73
N SER A 79 -27.38 -1.14 -19.32
CA SER A 79 -27.93 0.03 -20.00
C SER A 79 -27.83 1.29 -19.13
N GLY A 80 -27.83 2.45 -19.79
CA GLY A 80 -27.75 3.75 -19.10
C GLY A 80 -26.40 4.13 -18.49
N LEU A 81 -25.35 3.32 -18.66
CA LEU A 81 -24.02 3.52 -18.06
C LEU A 81 -23.19 4.62 -18.78
N PRO A 82 -22.88 5.75 -18.12
CA PRO A 82 -21.97 6.77 -18.65
C PRO A 82 -20.49 6.35 -18.60
N PRO A 83 -19.57 7.13 -19.20
CA PRO A 83 -18.14 6.96 -18.97
C PRO A 83 -17.81 7.05 -17.47
N ALA A 84 -16.83 6.26 -17.02
CA ALA A 84 -16.50 6.16 -15.61
C ALA A 84 -15.04 6.52 -15.31
N VAL A 85 -14.82 7.11 -14.14
CA VAL A 85 -13.50 7.42 -13.57
C VAL A 85 -13.37 6.70 -12.23
N ALA A 86 -12.39 5.80 -12.12
CA ALA A 86 -12.13 5.11 -10.86
C ALA A 86 -11.13 5.88 -9.99
N LEU A 87 -11.49 6.04 -8.71
CA LEU A 87 -10.60 6.50 -7.65
C LEU A 87 -10.35 5.33 -6.68
N GLN A 88 -9.55 4.37 -7.14
CA GLN A 88 -9.12 3.23 -6.34
C GLN A 88 -7.88 3.57 -5.50
N GLN A 89 -7.77 2.89 -4.35
CA GLN A 89 -6.50 2.70 -3.67
C GLN A 89 -5.58 1.88 -4.58
N GLN A 90 -4.71 2.56 -5.34
CA GLN A 90 -3.89 1.89 -6.35
C GLN A 90 -2.95 0.87 -5.69
N ARG A 91 -2.94 -0.36 -6.23
CA ARG A 91 -2.06 -1.47 -5.82
C ARG A 91 -0.65 -1.42 -6.44
N GLY A 92 -0.39 -0.43 -7.29
CA GLY A 92 0.88 -0.23 -7.99
C GLY A 92 1.86 0.64 -7.20
N ALA A 93 3.16 0.35 -7.29
CA ALA A 93 4.18 1.12 -6.57
C ALA A 93 4.24 2.57 -7.08
N PRO A 94 3.98 3.59 -6.25
CA PRO A 94 4.19 4.98 -6.62
C PRO A 94 5.67 5.21 -6.95
N THR A 95 5.93 6.06 -7.95
CA THR A 95 7.30 6.38 -8.36
C THR A 95 7.85 7.54 -7.54
N SER A 96 9.15 7.51 -7.22
CA SER A 96 9.84 8.58 -6.48
C SER A 96 9.86 9.92 -7.23
N ARG A 97 9.52 9.94 -8.52
CA ARG A 97 9.48 11.14 -9.36
C ARG A 97 8.17 11.93 -9.27
N SER A 98 7.10 11.34 -8.71
CA SER A 98 5.80 11.99 -8.51
C SER A 98 5.68 12.54 -7.09
N SER A 99 5.22 13.78 -6.96
CA SER A 99 4.96 14.48 -5.70
C SER A 99 3.50 14.90 -5.55
N VAL A 100 3.13 15.40 -4.36
CA VAL A 100 1.82 16.02 -4.09
C VAL A 100 1.50 17.09 -5.14
N GLY A 101 2.44 17.98 -5.44
CA GLY A 101 2.25 19.06 -6.39
C GLY A 101 2.05 18.60 -7.83
N THR A 102 2.71 17.51 -8.26
CA THR A 102 2.48 16.93 -9.60
C THR A 102 1.14 16.22 -9.69
N LEU A 103 0.74 15.49 -8.64
CA LEU A 103 -0.52 14.75 -8.60
C LEU A 103 -1.74 15.69 -8.58
N THR A 104 -1.63 16.81 -7.88
CA THR A 104 -2.66 17.85 -7.76
C THR A 104 -2.63 18.87 -8.88
N THR A 105 -1.65 18.78 -9.78
CA THR A 105 -1.34 19.78 -10.83
C THR A 105 -0.96 21.17 -10.33
N LEU A 106 -0.88 21.38 -9.01
CA LEU A 106 -0.43 22.64 -8.40
C LEU A 106 0.96 23.05 -8.86
N SER A 107 1.86 22.07 -9.06
CA SER A 107 3.21 22.34 -9.57
C SER A 107 3.20 22.97 -10.95
N ASN A 108 2.20 22.70 -11.80
CA ASN A 108 2.13 23.32 -13.12
C ASN A 108 1.79 24.80 -13.01
N SER A 109 0.72 25.13 -12.26
CA SER A 109 0.31 26.52 -12.03
C SER A 109 1.39 27.33 -11.31
N LEU A 110 2.11 26.73 -10.34
CA LEU A 110 3.22 27.39 -9.65
C LEU A 110 4.39 27.68 -10.60
N ARG A 111 4.76 26.73 -11.48
CA ARG A 111 5.81 26.95 -12.49
C ARG A 111 5.43 28.04 -13.48
N MET A 112 4.17 28.09 -13.90
CA MET A 112 3.66 29.17 -14.74
C MET A 112 3.72 30.52 -14.04
N LEU A 113 3.40 30.57 -12.73
CA LEU A 113 3.49 31.79 -11.92
C LEU A 113 4.93 32.32 -11.88
N PHE A 114 5.93 31.48 -11.61
CA PHE A 114 7.34 31.90 -11.61
C PHE A 114 7.83 32.37 -12.98
N SER A 115 7.49 31.63 -14.04
CA SER A 115 7.85 32.01 -15.41
C SER A 115 7.24 33.35 -15.84
N ARG A 116 6.03 33.65 -15.38
CA ARG A 116 5.28 34.84 -15.82
C ARG A 116 5.47 36.05 -14.91
N ALA A 117 5.44 35.85 -13.60
CA ALA A 117 5.38 36.91 -12.60
C ALA A 117 6.50 36.83 -11.55
N GLY A 118 7.48 35.95 -11.72
CA GLY A 118 8.65 35.90 -10.86
C GLY A 118 9.55 37.14 -11.00
N GLU A 119 10.20 37.51 -9.91
CA GLU A 119 11.25 38.51 -9.84
C GLU A 119 12.56 37.88 -10.34
N TYR A 120 13.00 38.29 -11.54
CA TYR A 120 14.24 37.82 -12.16
C TYR A 120 15.44 38.70 -11.73
N PRO A 121 16.64 38.12 -11.57
CA PRO A 121 17.86 38.90 -11.40
C PRO A 121 18.07 39.89 -12.56
N PRO A 122 18.66 41.08 -12.32
CA PRO A 122 18.92 42.04 -13.37
C PRO A 122 19.77 41.45 -14.51
N GLY A 123 19.29 41.55 -15.74
CA GLY A 123 19.97 41.04 -16.94
C GLY A 123 19.82 39.54 -17.19
N ALA A 124 19.05 38.81 -16.38
CA ALA A 124 18.73 37.42 -16.64
C ALA A 124 17.66 37.27 -17.74
N ASP A 125 17.81 36.25 -18.59
CA ASP A 125 16.80 35.89 -19.58
C ASP A 125 15.55 35.32 -18.90
N ARG A 126 14.39 35.53 -19.53
CA ARG A 126 13.14 34.95 -19.05
C ARG A 126 13.16 33.44 -19.27
N LEU A 127 12.74 32.71 -18.23
CA LEU A 127 12.68 31.25 -18.25
C LEU A 127 11.25 30.77 -18.51
N ASP A 128 11.09 29.77 -19.37
CA ASP A 128 9.81 29.06 -19.55
C ASP A 128 9.47 28.20 -18.33
N SER A 129 8.19 27.82 -18.18
CA SER A 129 7.70 27.02 -17.05
C SER A 129 8.41 25.67 -16.88
N ASP A 130 9.00 25.14 -17.95
CA ASP A 130 9.73 23.87 -17.90
C ASP A 130 11.10 23.99 -17.23
N ALA A 131 11.72 25.18 -17.21
CA ALA A 131 12.94 25.41 -16.44
C ALA A 131 12.71 25.32 -14.91
N PHE A 132 11.46 25.45 -14.48
CA PHE A 132 11.07 25.34 -13.07
C PHE A 132 10.62 23.93 -12.67
N SER A 133 10.88 22.91 -13.50
CA SER A 133 10.50 21.52 -13.24
C SER A 133 11.72 20.66 -12.94
N PRO A 134 11.73 19.89 -11.82
CA PRO A 134 12.79 18.92 -11.57
C PRO A 134 12.66 17.66 -12.46
N ASN A 135 11.63 17.59 -13.30
CA ASN A 135 11.35 16.44 -14.17
C ASN A 135 11.64 16.69 -15.64
N THR A 136 12.12 17.89 -16.01
CA THR A 136 12.56 18.23 -17.37
C THR A 136 14.08 18.30 -17.41
N ALA A 137 14.67 18.01 -18.57
CA ALA A 137 16.12 18.12 -18.72
C ALA A 137 16.63 19.56 -18.53
N VAL A 138 15.81 20.56 -18.89
CA VAL A 138 16.16 21.98 -18.78
C VAL A 138 16.09 22.49 -17.34
N GLY A 139 15.11 22.04 -16.54
CA GLY A 139 14.93 22.55 -15.18
C GLY A 139 15.65 21.76 -14.10
N ALA A 140 15.90 20.46 -14.32
CA ALA A 140 16.56 19.60 -13.35
C ALA A 140 18.00 20.05 -13.05
N CYS A 141 18.39 20.01 -11.77
CA CYS A 141 19.79 20.16 -11.38
C CYS A 141 20.65 19.11 -12.12
N PRO A 142 21.73 19.52 -12.82
CA PRO A 142 22.50 18.61 -13.66
C PRO A 142 23.28 17.57 -12.86
N ALA A 143 23.75 17.87 -11.64
CA ALA A 143 24.46 16.89 -10.81
C ALA A 143 23.58 15.75 -10.29
N CYS A 144 22.34 16.03 -9.88
CA CYS A 144 21.44 15.01 -9.31
C CYS A 144 20.29 14.62 -10.25
N HIS A 145 20.25 15.14 -11.48
CA HIS A 145 19.19 14.91 -12.46
C HIS A 145 17.76 15.11 -11.90
N GLY A 146 17.60 16.12 -11.03
CA GLY A 146 16.32 16.45 -10.41
C GLY A 146 15.86 15.54 -9.27
N LEU A 147 16.72 14.64 -8.77
CA LEU A 147 16.44 13.81 -7.59
C LEU A 147 16.58 14.59 -6.28
N GLY A 148 17.46 15.60 -6.23
CA GLY A 148 17.78 16.39 -5.04
C GLY A 148 18.77 15.70 -4.11
N ARG A 149 19.02 14.42 -4.30
CA ARG A 149 20.03 13.66 -3.55
C ARG A 149 21.05 13.06 -4.50
N VAL A 150 22.26 12.92 -3.97
CA VAL A 150 23.31 12.12 -4.57
C VAL A 150 23.45 10.84 -3.76
N HIS A 151 23.59 9.72 -4.46
CA HIS A 151 23.82 8.42 -3.84
C HIS A 151 25.28 8.05 -4.05
N GLU A 152 26.04 8.00 -2.97
CA GLU A 152 27.46 7.71 -3.00
C GLU A 152 27.75 6.35 -2.34
N ALA A 153 28.60 5.55 -2.97
CA ALA A 153 29.14 4.36 -2.35
C ALA A 153 30.45 4.73 -1.64
N THR A 154 30.58 4.34 -0.37
CA THR A 154 31.79 4.56 0.44
C THR A 154 32.43 3.22 0.79
N GLU A 155 33.70 3.20 1.18
CA GLU A 155 34.35 1.95 1.62
C GLU A 155 33.58 1.32 2.79
N ALA A 156 33.21 2.13 3.79
CA ALA A 156 32.46 1.66 4.96
C ALA A 156 31.06 1.12 4.61
N SER A 157 30.39 1.72 3.62
CA SER A 157 29.09 1.20 3.17
C SER A 157 29.23 -0.06 2.33
N LEU A 158 30.28 -0.20 1.51
CA LEU A 158 30.51 -1.39 0.68
C LEU A 158 31.10 -2.57 1.47
N VAL A 159 31.89 -2.29 2.51
CA VAL A 159 32.63 -3.23 3.35
C VAL A 159 32.33 -2.94 4.83
N PRO A 160 31.20 -3.43 5.38
CA PRO A 160 30.80 -3.16 6.76
C PRO A 160 31.72 -3.80 7.80
N ASP A 161 32.34 -4.94 7.47
CA ASP A 161 33.29 -5.64 8.34
C ASP A 161 34.64 -5.80 7.62
N PRO A 162 35.61 -4.89 7.87
CA PRO A 162 36.91 -4.92 7.24
C PRO A 162 37.86 -5.97 7.86
N SER A 163 37.40 -6.75 8.84
CA SER A 163 38.19 -7.84 9.43
C SER A 163 38.17 -9.14 8.60
N LEU A 164 37.17 -9.29 7.73
CA LEU A 164 37.01 -10.44 6.86
C LEU A 164 37.94 -10.37 5.64
N THR A 165 38.23 -11.54 5.07
CA THR A 165 38.88 -11.66 3.76
C THR A 165 37.88 -11.45 2.61
N ILE A 166 38.36 -11.20 1.39
CA ILE A 166 37.49 -11.14 0.19
C ILE A 166 36.78 -12.50 -0.02
N ARG A 167 37.47 -13.62 0.26
CA ARG A 167 36.89 -14.97 0.17
C ARG A 167 35.77 -15.20 1.17
N GLU A 168 35.88 -14.68 2.39
CA GLU A 168 34.83 -14.77 3.41
C GLU A 168 33.67 -13.78 3.18
N GLY A 169 33.83 -12.86 2.24
CA GLY A 169 32.77 -11.95 1.81
C GLY A 169 32.85 -10.55 2.43
N ALA A 170 34.06 -10.03 2.69
CA ALA A 170 34.27 -8.66 3.16
C ALA A 170 33.48 -7.62 2.33
N ILE A 171 33.48 -7.78 1.00
CA ILE A 171 32.69 -6.92 0.08
C ILE A 171 31.22 -7.36 0.10
N ALA A 172 30.49 -6.96 1.15
CA ALA A 172 29.09 -7.32 1.36
C ALA A 172 28.16 -6.81 0.23
N ALA A 173 28.58 -5.74 -0.46
CA ALA A 173 27.87 -5.13 -1.57
C ALA A 173 27.78 -5.99 -2.84
N TRP A 174 28.65 -6.98 -3.00
CA TRP A 174 28.67 -7.82 -4.18
C TRP A 174 27.46 -8.78 -4.29
N PRO A 175 27.12 -9.23 -5.51
CA PRO A 175 26.02 -10.17 -5.72
C PRO A 175 26.25 -11.48 -4.97
N GLY A 176 25.16 -12.14 -4.57
CA GLY A 176 25.25 -13.50 -4.02
C GLY A 176 25.49 -14.56 -5.09
N ALA A 177 25.57 -15.81 -4.64
CA ALA A 177 25.64 -17.00 -5.50
C ALA A 177 26.81 -16.97 -6.51
N TRP A 178 26.56 -17.36 -7.76
CA TRP A 178 27.62 -17.54 -8.77
C TRP A 178 28.31 -16.24 -9.15
N LEU A 179 27.58 -15.12 -9.27
CA LEU A 179 28.16 -13.86 -9.75
C LEU A 179 29.15 -13.26 -8.73
N GLY A 180 28.87 -13.35 -7.43
CA GLY A 180 29.83 -12.94 -6.40
C GLY A 180 31.04 -13.86 -6.35
N LYS A 181 30.86 -15.17 -6.54
CA LYS A 181 32.00 -16.08 -6.71
C LYS A 181 32.85 -15.69 -7.91
N ASN A 182 32.23 -15.41 -9.05
CA ASN A 182 32.93 -15.03 -10.27
C ASN A 182 33.80 -13.77 -10.08
N LEU A 183 33.29 -12.71 -9.46
CA LEU A 183 34.08 -11.49 -9.21
C LEU A 183 35.29 -11.75 -8.30
N ARG A 184 35.18 -12.67 -7.33
CA ARG A 184 36.30 -13.11 -6.50
C ARG A 184 37.34 -13.90 -7.30
N ASP A 185 36.89 -14.87 -8.10
CA ASP A 185 37.77 -15.67 -8.96
C ASP A 185 38.51 -14.78 -10.00
N ILE A 186 37.88 -13.68 -10.45
CA ILE A 186 38.51 -12.70 -11.34
C ILE A 186 39.62 -11.91 -10.63
N LEU A 187 39.39 -11.46 -9.38
CA LEU A 187 40.42 -10.75 -8.60
C LEU A 187 41.65 -11.63 -8.35
N ASP A 188 41.43 -12.91 -8.04
CA ASP A 188 42.49 -13.90 -7.87
C ASP A 188 43.31 -14.07 -9.17
N ALA A 189 42.63 -14.18 -10.32
CA ALA A 189 43.28 -14.25 -11.63
C ALA A 189 44.03 -12.96 -12.02
N LEU A 190 43.62 -11.81 -11.47
CA LEU A 190 44.30 -10.52 -11.63
C LEU A 190 45.50 -10.36 -10.67
N GLY A 191 45.71 -11.31 -9.77
CA GLY A 191 46.85 -11.33 -8.84
C GLY A 191 46.60 -10.62 -7.50
N TYR A 192 45.35 -10.33 -7.15
CA TYR A 192 45.01 -9.77 -5.84
C TYR A 192 44.94 -10.88 -4.77
N ASP A 193 45.49 -10.62 -3.59
CA ASP A 193 45.45 -11.54 -2.45
C ASP A 193 44.04 -11.53 -1.79
N ILE A 194 43.19 -12.48 -2.19
CA ILE A 194 41.79 -12.56 -1.71
C ILE A 194 41.62 -13.24 -0.34
N ASP A 195 42.72 -13.79 0.20
CA ASP A 195 42.76 -14.51 1.49
C ASP A 195 43.34 -13.65 2.62
N ARG A 196 43.71 -12.40 2.32
CA ARG A 196 44.12 -11.39 3.31
C ARG A 196 42.92 -10.63 3.87
N PRO A 197 42.87 -10.34 5.19
CA PRO A 197 41.86 -9.46 5.76
C PRO A 197 41.80 -8.12 5.02
N TRP A 198 40.60 -7.62 4.75
CA TRP A 198 40.39 -6.41 3.93
C TRP A 198 41.21 -5.22 4.41
N ARG A 199 41.21 -4.96 5.72
CA ARG A 199 41.97 -3.86 6.36
C ARG A 199 43.49 -3.92 6.14
N GLU A 200 44.04 -5.08 5.76
CA GLU A 200 45.47 -5.29 5.54
C GLU A 200 45.88 -5.15 4.06
N LEU A 201 44.91 -4.98 3.14
CA LEU A 201 45.18 -4.60 1.75
C LEU A 201 45.62 -3.14 1.67
N SER A 202 46.49 -2.83 0.70
CA SER A 202 46.96 -1.46 0.50
C SER A 202 45.79 -0.55 0.10
N PRO A 203 45.85 0.76 0.42
CA PRO A 203 44.80 1.70 0.01
C PRO A 203 44.55 1.72 -1.50
N ALA A 204 45.58 1.55 -2.33
CA ALA A 204 45.46 1.53 -3.78
C ALA A 204 44.71 0.29 -4.30
N GLU A 205 44.96 -0.89 -3.72
CA GLU A 205 44.23 -2.12 -4.06
C GLU A 205 42.75 -1.98 -3.68
N ARG A 206 42.47 -1.47 -2.48
CA ARG A 206 41.10 -1.25 -1.99
C ARG A 206 40.35 -0.24 -2.87
N GLU A 207 40.99 0.87 -3.22
CA GLU A 207 40.42 1.90 -4.10
C GLU A 207 40.07 1.31 -5.47
N TRP A 208 41.00 0.58 -6.09
CA TRP A 208 40.77 -0.02 -7.41
C TRP A 208 39.64 -1.05 -7.37
N ILE A 209 39.64 -1.96 -6.38
CA ILE A 209 38.60 -2.99 -6.24
C ILE A 209 37.20 -2.38 -6.04
N LEU A 210 37.09 -1.31 -5.25
CA LEU A 210 35.78 -0.73 -4.92
C LEU A 210 35.28 0.27 -5.96
N PHE A 211 36.16 1.08 -6.56
CA PHE A 211 35.75 2.31 -7.23
C PHE A 211 36.20 2.46 -8.69
N THR A 212 37.04 1.56 -9.21
CA THR A 212 37.52 1.68 -10.61
C THR A 212 36.38 1.63 -11.63
N ASP A 213 36.55 2.37 -12.72
CA ASP A 213 35.70 2.28 -13.92
C ASP A 213 36.22 1.27 -14.94
N GLU A 214 37.39 0.69 -14.70
CA GLU A 214 37.99 -0.35 -15.55
C GLU A 214 37.17 -1.65 -15.49
N GLN A 215 37.10 -2.35 -16.63
CA GLN A 215 36.40 -3.63 -16.77
C GLN A 215 37.29 -4.67 -17.47
N PRO A 216 38.43 -5.06 -16.89
CA PRO A 216 39.30 -6.05 -17.50
C PRO A 216 38.57 -7.38 -17.72
N VAL A 217 38.86 -8.01 -18.84
CA VAL A 217 38.38 -9.35 -19.17
C VAL A 217 39.53 -10.32 -18.97
N VAL A 218 39.34 -11.31 -18.11
CA VAL A 218 40.37 -12.31 -17.78
C VAL A 218 39.85 -13.72 -17.96
N THR A 219 40.77 -14.63 -18.24
CA THR A 219 40.46 -16.06 -18.30
C THR A 219 40.43 -16.61 -16.89
N VAL A 220 39.25 -17.02 -16.41
CA VAL A 220 39.08 -17.59 -15.08
C VAL A 220 39.16 -19.11 -15.16
N HIS A 221 40.00 -19.72 -14.32
CA HIS A 221 40.14 -21.16 -14.18
C HIS A 221 39.48 -21.61 -12.86
N PRO A 222 38.20 -22.00 -12.87
CA PRO A 222 37.48 -22.28 -11.63
C PRO A 222 37.98 -23.57 -10.96
N GLU A 223 38.42 -23.46 -9.71
CA GLU A 223 38.63 -24.62 -8.84
C GLU A 223 37.27 -25.17 -8.36
N ARG A 224 37.04 -26.45 -8.65
CA ARG A 224 35.82 -27.22 -8.31
C ARG A 224 36.25 -28.62 -7.87
N GLU A 225 35.39 -29.32 -7.14
CA GLU A 225 35.60 -30.72 -6.76
C GLU A 225 35.86 -31.62 -7.98
N ALA A 226 36.68 -32.67 -7.81
CA ALA A 226 37.32 -33.48 -8.86
C ALA A 226 36.41 -34.12 -9.93
N HIS A 227 35.09 -34.00 -9.80
CA HIS A 227 34.06 -34.61 -10.64
C HIS A 227 33.24 -33.59 -11.45
N ARG A 228 33.61 -32.29 -11.44
CA ARG A 228 32.97 -31.25 -12.26
C ARG A 228 33.86 -30.83 -13.44
N ILE A 229 33.24 -30.52 -14.57
CA ILE A 229 33.93 -30.06 -15.78
C ILE A 229 34.59 -28.69 -15.53
N HIS A 230 35.92 -28.64 -15.61
CA HIS A 230 36.76 -27.44 -15.47
C HIS A 230 36.97 -26.77 -16.82
N ARG A 231 35.94 -26.12 -17.38
CA ARG A 231 36.14 -25.28 -18.56
C ARG A 231 36.48 -23.85 -18.13
N PRO A 232 37.62 -23.29 -18.58
CA PRO A 232 37.89 -21.89 -18.38
C PRO A 232 36.84 -21.06 -19.11
N TYR A 233 36.57 -19.87 -18.59
CA TYR A 233 35.63 -18.93 -19.18
C TYR A 233 36.19 -17.51 -19.09
N GLN A 234 35.73 -16.63 -19.97
CA GLN A 234 36.08 -15.21 -19.93
C GLN A 234 35.18 -14.51 -18.92
N GLY A 235 35.78 -13.99 -17.85
CA GLY A 235 35.10 -13.19 -16.83
C GLY A 235 35.42 -11.72 -17.01
N THR A 236 34.40 -10.87 -16.98
CA THR A 236 34.56 -9.40 -17.01
C THR A 236 34.46 -8.86 -15.59
N TYR A 237 35.48 -8.14 -15.14
CA TYR A 237 35.47 -7.53 -13.82
C TYR A 237 34.48 -6.36 -13.74
N GLN A 238 33.88 -6.19 -12.57
CA GLN A 238 33.08 -5.02 -12.22
C GLN A 238 33.35 -4.63 -10.76
N SER A 239 33.73 -3.38 -10.55
CA SER A 239 33.95 -2.83 -9.21
C SER A 239 32.67 -2.84 -8.37
N ALA A 240 32.82 -2.84 -7.05
CA ALA A 240 31.69 -2.86 -6.13
C ALA A 240 30.74 -1.66 -6.31
N LYS A 241 31.29 -0.44 -6.44
CA LYS A 241 30.52 0.78 -6.73
C LYS A 241 29.72 0.66 -8.02
N ARG A 242 30.35 0.18 -9.10
CA ARG A 242 29.68 0.07 -10.41
C ARG A 242 28.55 -0.95 -10.38
N TYR A 243 28.75 -2.09 -9.70
CA TYR A 243 27.70 -3.08 -9.52
C TYR A 243 26.51 -2.50 -8.74
N VAL A 244 26.77 -1.83 -7.61
CA VAL A 244 25.74 -1.24 -6.77
C VAL A 244 24.96 -0.16 -7.51
N LEU A 245 25.64 0.81 -8.14
CA LEU A 245 24.99 1.91 -8.86
C LEU A 245 24.15 1.42 -10.05
N HIS A 246 24.69 0.50 -10.87
CA HIS A 246 23.95 -0.11 -11.97
C HIS A 246 22.73 -0.90 -11.46
N THR A 247 22.90 -1.68 -10.39
CA THR A 247 21.77 -2.43 -9.79
C THR A 247 20.72 -1.49 -9.22
N PHE A 248 21.13 -0.37 -8.62
CA PHE A 248 20.22 0.63 -8.09
C PHE A 248 19.42 1.34 -9.20
N ALA A 249 20.09 1.73 -10.29
CA ALA A 249 19.46 2.45 -11.41
C ALA A 249 18.56 1.54 -12.28
N ASP A 250 19.07 0.37 -12.69
CA ASP A 250 18.50 -0.36 -13.84
C ASP A 250 17.77 -1.65 -13.45
N SER A 251 17.94 -2.15 -12.21
CA SER A 251 17.29 -3.39 -11.79
C SER A 251 15.77 -3.24 -11.78
N LYS A 252 15.07 -4.16 -12.45
CA LYS A 252 13.61 -4.30 -12.35
C LYS A 252 13.15 -4.92 -11.02
N SER A 253 14.07 -5.53 -10.26
CA SER A 253 13.78 -6.12 -8.95
C SER A 253 13.97 -5.09 -7.84
N GLU A 254 12.87 -4.74 -7.17
CA GLU A 254 12.91 -3.79 -6.05
C GLU A 254 13.66 -4.33 -4.84
N ALA A 255 13.62 -5.65 -4.58
CA ALA A 255 14.41 -6.25 -3.51
C ALA A 255 15.92 -6.09 -3.75
N LEU A 256 16.35 -6.28 -5.00
CA LEU A 256 17.75 -6.02 -5.39
C LEU A 256 18.07 -4.53 -5.34
N ARG A 257 17.14 -3.66 -5.76
CA ARG A 257 17.31 -2.20 -5.70
C ARG A 257 17.48 -1.71 -4.25
N ARG A 258 16.62 -2.17 -3.32
CA ARG A 258 16.73 -1.85 -1.88
C ARG A 258 18.00 -2.38 -1.26
N ARG A 259 18.44 -3.59 -1.65
CA ARG A 259 19.73 -4.12 -1.20
C ARG A 259 20.88 -3.24 -1.70
N ALA A 260 20.88 -2.86 -2.98
CA ALA A 260 21.88 -1.94 -3.52
C ALA A 260 21.84 -0.58 -2.79
N GLU A 261 20.65 -0.04 -2.55
CA GLU A 261 20.42 1.20 -1.82
C GLU A 261 20.98 1.17 -0.40
N SER A 262 20.91 0.03 0.31
CA SER A 262 21.49 -0.09 1.67
C SER A 262 23.00 0.07 1.73
N PHE A 263 23.70 -0.05 0.58
CA PHE A 263 25.13 0.18 0.46
C PHE A 263 25.47 1.58 -0.08
N LEU A 264 24.46 2.43 -0.29
CA LEU A 264 24.61 3.81 -0.73
C LEU A 264 24.32 4.76 0.43
N VAL A 265 25.25 5.68 0.66
CA VAL A 265 25.03 6.83 1.53
C VAL A 265 24.34 7.89 0.70
N SER A 266 23.15 8.29 1.15
CA SER A 266 22.37 9.34 0.48
C SER A 266 22.61 10.67 1.19
N ALA A 267 23.07 11.67 0.45
CA ALA A 267 23.21 13.03 0.93
C ALA A 267 22.43 13.99 0.05
N ASP A 268 22.07 15.16 0.61
CA ASP A 268 21.49 16.21 -0.21
C ASP A 268 22.52 16.67 -1.25
N CYS A 269 22.05 16.86 -2.48
CA CYS A 269 22.91 17.23 -3.59
C CYS A 269 23.62 18.55 -3.27
N PRO A 270 24.96 18.61 -3.28
CA PRO A 270 25.71 19.81 -2.90
C PRO A 270 25.52 20.96 -3.89
N GLU A 271 25.17 20.68 -5.15
CA GLU A 271 24.98 21.71 -6.17
C GLU A 271 23.68 22.51 -5.98
N CYS A 272 22.58 21.83 -5.63
CA CYS A 272 21.27 22.47 -5.42
C CYS A 272 20.86 22.55 -3.95
N GLY A 273 21.65 21.98 -3.03
CA GLY A 273 21.31 21.87 -1.61
C GLY A 273 20.00 21.13 -1.38
N GLY A 274 19.72 20.07 -2.14
CA GLY A 274 18.46 19.33 -2.05
C GLY A 274 17.30 19.87 -2.88
N ARG A 275 17.41 21.07 -3.48
CA ARG A 275 16.29 21.77 -4.15
C ARG A 275 15.91 21.28 -5.55
N ARG A 276 16.64 20.29 -6.08
CA ARG A 276 16.35 19.55 -7.34
C ARG A 276 16.40 20.36 -8.64
N LEU A 277 16.55 21.68 -8.58
CA LEU A 277 16.49 22.57 -9.74
C LEU A 277 17.85 23.20 -10.07
N GLY A 278 18.01 23.61 -11.33
CA GLY A 278 19.15 24.40 -11.79
C GLY A 278 19.24 25.77 -11.12
N ARG A 279 20.45 26.35 -11.09
CA ARG A 279 20.73 27.62 -10.40
C ARG A 279 19.91 28.78 -10.92
N ASP A 280 19.70 28.87 -12.23
CA ASP A 280 18.95 29.97 -12.85
C ASP A 280 17.48 29.98 -12.39
N ALA A 281 16.85 28.81 -12.32
CA ALA A 281 15.49 28.67 -11.80
C ALA A 281 15.40 29.02 -10.30
N LEU A 282 16.42 28.68 -9.52
CA LEU A 282 16.50 29.01 -8.08
C LEU A 282 16.84 30.49 -7.82
N ALA A 283 17.32 31.22 -8.82
CA ALA A 283 17.60 32.65 -8.71
C ALA A 283 16.33 33.50 -8.83
N VAL A 284 15.28 32.99 -9.49
CA VAL A 284 13.98 33.67 -9.64
C VAL A 284 13.20 33.58 -8.34
N ARG A 285 12.63 34.71 -7.89
CA ARG A 285 11.91 34.79 -6.61
C ARG A 285 10.45 35.16 -6.82
N PHE A 286 9.58 34.76 -5.91
CA PHE A 286 8.21 35.24 -5.79
C PHE A 286 7.90 35.47 -4.32
N GLY A 287 7.52 36.70 -3.94
CA GLY A 287 7.36 37.05 -2.53
C GLY A 287 8.64 36.83 -1.72
N GLY A 288 9.80 37.10 -2.33
CA GLY A 288 11.12 36.91 -1.73
C GLY A 288 11.61 35.46 -1.60
N ARG A 289 10.90 34.47 -2.15
CA ARG A 289 11.23 33.04 -2.03
C ARG A 289 11.42 32.37 -3.39
N ASP A 290 12.33 31.41 -3.48
CA ASP A 290 12.48 30.60 -4.70
C ASP A 290 11.38 29.53 -4.79
N ILE A 291 11.22 28.91 -5.96
CA ILE A 291 10.14 27.95 -6.18
C ILE A 291 10.27 26.69 -5.29
N ALA A 292 11.49 26.29 -4.95
CA ALA A 292 11.71 25.12 -4.12
C ALA A 292 11.34 25.42 -2.66
N GLU A 293 11.65 26.63 -2.18
CA GLU A 293 11.21 27.12 -0.86
C GLU A 293 9.68 27.16 -0.76
N LEU A 294 8.99 27.65 -1.80
CA LEU A 294 7.51 27.65 -1.81
C LEU A 294 6.93 26.24 -1.90
N ALA A 295 7.54 25.35 -2.68
CA ALA A 295 7.07 23.97 -2.82
C ALA A 295 7.25 23.14 -1.54
N ALA A 296 8.24 23.49 -0.70
CA ALA A 296 8.51 22.84 0.58
C ALA A 296 7.61 23.33 1.73
N MET A 297 6.91 24.45 1.56
CA MET A 297 5.94 24.94 2.55
C MET A 297 4.73 24.02 2.64
N PRO A 298 4.08 23.90 3.82
CA PRO A 298 2.73 23.36 3.90
C PRO A 298 1.79 24.12 2.97
N VAL A 299 0.94 23.41 2.23
CA VAL A 299 0.04 24.01 1.24
C VAL A 299 -0.87 25.06 1.87
N ALA A 300 -1.26 24.90 3.14
CA ALA A 300 -2.01 25.92 3.87
C ALA A 300 -1.24 27.26 3.95
N GLY A 301 0.04 27.22 4.34
CA GLY A 301 0.89 28.41 4.39
C GLY A 301 1.21 28.98 3.00
N LEU A 302 1.28 28.12 1.96
CA LEU A 302 1.38 28.59 0.58
C LEU A 302 0.12 29.33 0.14
N GLY A 303 -1.06 28.84 0.52
CA GLY A 303 -2.34 29.49 0.26
C GLY A 303 -2.43 30.89 0.86
N GLU A 304 -2.00 31.06 2.11
CA GLU A 304 -1.95 32.38 2.77
C GLU A 304 -1.02 33.36 2.05
N LEU A 305 0.15 32.89 1.61
CA LEU A 305 1.12 33.72 0.87
C LEU A 305 0.54 34.13 -0.49
N LEU A 306 -0.03 33.19 -1.24
CA LEU A 306 -0.62 33.43 -2.55
C LEU A 306 -1.90 34.28 -2.46
N GLY A 307 -2.65 34.21 -1.36
CA GLY A 307 -3.84 35.02 -1.13
C GLY A 307 -3.56 36.52 -1.19
N LYS A 308 -2.39 36.97 -0.72
CA LYS A 308 -1.95 38.36 -0.84
C LYS A 308 -1.71 38.77 -2.30
N ALA A 309 -1.10 37.88 -3.09
CA ALA A 309 -0.87 38.12 -4.51
C ALA A 309 -2.17 38.06 -5.33
N ALA A 310 -3.12 37.19 -4.95
CA ALA A 310 -4.44 37.07 -5.58
C ALA A 310 -5.34 38.32 -5.39
N ALA A 311 -5.00 39.17 -4.42
CA ALA A 311 -5.67 40.43 -4.11
C ALA A 311 -4.94 41.67 -4.65
N GLY A 312 -3.72 41.53 -5.17
CA GLY A 312 -2.90 42.64 -5.68
C GLY A 312 -3.34 43.11 -7.07
N PRO A 313 -3.25 44.41 -7.40
CA PRO A 313 -3.70 44.96 -8.68
C PRO A 313 -2.63 45.05 -9.79
N ASP A 314 -1.36 44.75 -9.52
CA ASP A 314 -0.24 45.18 -10.38
C ASP A 314 0.12 44.22 -11.55
N ASP A 315 -0.27 42.93 -11.49
CA ASP A 315 -0.06 41.96 -12.58
C ASP A 315 -1.29 41.04 -12.73
N GLU A 316 -2.00 41.19 -13.85
CA GLU A 316 -3.23 40.43 -14.17
C GLU A 316 -2.97 38.92 -14.29
N ALA A 317 -1.84 38.53 -14.88
CA ALA A 317 -1.48 37.12 -15.06
C ALA A 317 -1.09 36.48 -13.71
N ALA A 318 -0.34 37.20 -12.88
CA ALA A 318 -0.01 36.77 -11.52
C ALA A 318 -1.27 36.58 -10.68
N THR A 319 -2.20 37.54 -10.77
CA THR A 319 -3.47 37.53 -10.04
C THR A 319 -4.33 36.32 -10.42
N LEU A 320 -4.47 36.04 -11.73
CA LEU A 320 -5.28 34.93 -12.22
C LEU A 320 -4.68 33.57 -11.81
N LEU A 321 -3.37 33.40 -11.93
CA LEU A 321 -2.67 32.18 -11.53
C LEU A 321 -2.70 31.97 -10.02
N ALA A 322 -2.51 33.04 -9.22
CA ALA A 322 -2.60 32.98 -7.78
C ALA A 322 -4.01 32.62 -7.30
N ARG A 323 -5.06 33.18 -7.92
CA ARG A 323 -6.47 32.83 -7.62
C ARG A 323 -6.78 31.36 -7.91
N ASP A 324 -6.35 30.84 -9.06
CA ASP A 324 -6.52 29.41 -9.39
C ASP A 324 -5.79 28.51 -8.37
N LEU A 325 -4.53 28.86 -8.02
CA LEU A 325 -3.75 28.12 -7.02
C LEU A 325 -4.43 28.14 -5.64
N VAL A 326 -4.84 29.31 -5.14
CA VAL A 326 -5.52 29.45 -3.84
C VAL A 326 -6.80 28.62 -3.84
N ALA A 327 -7.62 28.72 -4.88
CA ALA A 327 -8.88 27.98 -4.98
C ALA A 327 -8.67 26.44 -5.03
N ARG A 328 -7.52 25.95 -5.50
CA ARG A 328 -7.16 24.52 -5.44
C ARG A 328 -6.63 24.13 -4.06
N ILE A 329 -5.83 24.99 -3.44
CA ILE A 329 -5.26 24.78 -2.11
C ILE A 329 -6.37 24.76 -1.05
N GLU A 330 -7.39 25.61 -1.15
CA GLU A 330 -8.53 25.62 -0.24
C GLU A 330 -9.22 24.27 -0.16
N VAL A 331 -9.45 23.61 -1.30
CA VAL A 331 -10.02 22.25 -1.36
C VAL A 331 -9.13 21.22 -0.67
N LEU A 332 -7.80 21.34 -0.80
CA LEU A 332 -6.86 20.49 -0.06
C LEU A 332 -6.95 20.75 1.44
N GLY A 333 -7.07 22.02 1.85
CA GLY A 333 -7.27 22.43 3.24
C GLY A 333 -8.54 21.84 3.84
N GLU A 334 -9.67 21.95 3.13
CA GLU A 334 -10.96 21.36 3.52
C GLU A 334 -10.85 19.85 3.77
N LEU A 335 -10.13 19.11 2.92
CA LEU A 335 -9.89 17.66 3.07
C LEU A 335 -8.87 17.29 4.15
N GLY A 336 -8.40 18.26 4.94
CA GLY A 336 -7.42 18.06 6.00
C GLY A 336 -6.00 17.81 5.47
N LEU A 337 -5.70 18.18 4.22
CA LEU A 337 -4.40 17.98 3.56
C LEU A 337 -3.52 19.24 3.60
N GLY A 338 -3.94 20.27 4.35
CA GLY A 338 -3.25 21.56 4.50
C GLY A 338 -1.79 21.46 4.94
N TYR A 339 -1.44 20.39 5.67
CA TYR A 339 -0.10 20.16 6.21
C TYR A 339 0.89 19.56 5.21
N LEU A 340 0.42 19.07 4.07
CA LEU A 340 1.29 18.50 3.03
C LEU A 340 2.08 19.61 2.35
N SER A 341 3.31 19.30 1.94
CA SER A 341 4.08 20.14 1.02
C SER A 341 3.95 19.64 -0.41
N MET A 342 4.10 20.51 -1.40
CA MET A 342 3.98 20.15 -2.82
C MET A 342 5.13 19.26 -3.30
N ASP A 343 6.29 19.35 -2.67
CA ASP A 343 7.47 18.55 -2.98
C ASP A 343 7.47 17.16 -2.32
N ARG A 344 6.54 16.88 -1.38
CA ARG A 344 6.42 15.59 -0.70
C ARG A 344 6.21 14.48 -1.72
N ALA A 345 7.08 13.47 -1.67
CA ALA A 345 7.08 12.36 -2.61
C ALA A 345 5.86 11.43 -2.37
N THR A 346 5.18 11.04 -3.46
CA THR A 346 3.99 10.19 -3.39
C THR A 346 4.18 8.84 -2.68
N PRO A 347 5.36 8.17 -2.71
CA PRO A 347 5.58 6.94 -1.94
C PRO A 347 5.57 7.11 -0.43
N THR A 348 5.70 8.35 0.06
CA THR A 348 5.67 8.66 1.51
C THR A 348 4.27 9.01 2.00
N LEU A 349 3.28 9.06 1.10
CA LEU A 349 1.90 9.34 1.46
C LEU A 349 1.21 8.07 1.96
N SER A 350 0.32 8.23 2.93
CA SER A 350 -0.64 7.19 3.27
C SER A 350 -1.64 6.99 2.13
N THR A 351 -2.28 5.82 2.12
CA THR A 351 -3.31 5.50 1.14
C THR A 351 -4.45 6.53 1.17
N GLY A 352 -4.90 6.93 2.36
CA GLY A 352 -5.95 7.93 2.54
C GLY A 352 -5.52 9.37 2.15
N GLU A 353 -4.26 9.75 2.37
CA GLU A 353 -3.73 11.03 1.85
C GLU A 353 -3.75 11.05 0.31
N LEU A 354 -3.24 9.99 -0.32
CA LEU A 354 -3.20 9.86 -1.78
C LEU A 354 -4.60 9.89 -2.40
N GLN A 355 -5.55 9.21 -1.77
CA GLN A 355 -6.93 9.16 -2.23
C GLN A 355 -7.63 10.51 -2.15
N ARG A 356 -7.51 11.22 -1.02
CA ARG A 356 -8.07 12.57 -0.86
C ARG A 356 -7.42 13.57 -1.81
N LEU A 357 -6.12 13.46 -2.08
CA LEU A 357 -5.45 14.28 -3.11
C LEU A 357 -6.06 14.05 -4.50
N ARG A 358 -6.30 12.78 -4.87
CA ARG A 358 -6.94 12.46 -6.16
C ARG A 358 -8.36 13.00 -6.24
N LEU A 359 -9.12 12.87 -5.16
CA LEU A 359 -10.49 13.39 -5.06
C LEU A 359 -10.52 14.91 -5.23
N ALA A 360 -9.61 15.62 -4.54
CA ALA A 360 -9.46 17.07 -4.68
C ALA A 360 -9.18 17.49 -6.13
N THR A 361 -8.31 16.75 -6.83
CA THR A 361 -8.01 17.00 -8.25
C THR A 361 -9.26 16.84 -9.13
N GLN A 362 -10.16 15.90 -8.81
CA GLN A 362 -11.37 15.68 -9.62
C GLN A 362 -12.36 16.85 -9.56
N LEU A 363 -12.51 17.51 -8.41
CA LEU A 363 -13.40 18.66 -8.26
C LEU A 363 -13.10 19.81 -9.23
N ARG A 364 -11.84 19.93 -9.68
CA ARG A 364 -11.38 20.99 -10.58
C ARG A 364 -11.08 20.49 -12.00
N SER A 365 -11.37 19.22 -12.29
CA SER A 365 -11.15 18.63 -13.62
C SER A 365 -12.11 19.14 -14.69
N GLY A 366 -13.28 19.67 -14.27
CA GLY A 366 -14.34 20.11 -15.18
C GLY A 366 -15.11 18.96 -15.84
N LEU A 367 -14.96 17.72 -15.36
CA LEU A 367 -15.71 16.57 -15.86
C LEU A 367 -17.21 16.69 -15.48
N PHE A 368 -18.06 16.37 -16.45
CA PHE A 368 -19.51 16.43 -16.37
C PHE A 368 -20.13 15.17 -16.99
N GLY A 369 -21.20 14.65 -16.40
CA GLY A 369 -21.93 13.50 -16.91
C GLY A 369 -21.15 12.18 -16.83
N VAL A 370 -20.19 12.09 -15.91
CA VAL A 370 -19.41 10.86 -15.65
C VAL A 370 -19.89 10.14 -14.39
N VAL A 371 -19.53 8.87 -14.27
CA VAL A 371 -19.65 8.11 -13.02
C VAL A 371 -18.30 8.06 -12.34
N TYR A 372 -18.19 8.63 -11.14
CA TYR A 372 -17.05 8.38 -10.27
C TYR A 372 -17.27 7.09 -9.50
N VAL A 373 -16.36 6.13 -9.60
CA VAL A 373 -16.37 4.90 -8.81
C VAL A 373 -15.26 4.97 -7.76
N LEU A 374 -15.62 5.08 -6.49
CA LEU A 374 -14.71 5.32 -5.37
C LEU A 374 -14.63 4.09 -4.46
N ASP A 375 -13.42 3.78 -4.00
CA ASP A 375 -13.14 2.64 -3.11
C ASP A 375 -12.79 3.15 -1.71
N GLU A 376 -13.75 3.13 -0.79
CA GLU A 376 -13.58 3.51 0.63
C GLU A 376 -12.89 4.89 0.83
N PRO A 377 -13.45 5.99 0.31
CA PRO A 377 -12.87 7.31 0.47
C PRO A 377 -12.74 7.79 1.93
N SER A 378 -13.50 7.20 2.85
CA SER A 378 -13.39 7.43 4.30
C SER A 378 -12.26 6.64 4.98
N ALA A 379 -11.60 5.71 4.29
CA ALA A 379 -10.59 4.83 4.87
C ALA A 379 -9.44 5.62 5.54
N GLY A 380 -9.15 5.28 6.81
CA GLY A 380 -8.11 5.94 7.62
C GLY A 380 -8.37 7.41 7.90
N LEU A 381 -9.61 7.88 7.70
CA LEU A 381 -10.01 9.25 7.97
C LEU A 381 -10.47 9.38 9.42
N HIS A 382 -10.03 10.45 10.10
CA HIS A 382 -10.58 10.75 11.41
C HIS A 382 -12.04 11.22 11.24
N PRO A 383 -12.97 10.84 12.14
CA PRO A 383 -14.39 11.23 12.01
C PRO A 383 -14.62 12.73 11.84
N ALA A 384 -13.79 13.56 12.47
CA ALA A 384 -13.81 15.02 12.32
C ALA A 384 -13.54 15.53 10.89
N ASP A 385 -12.89 14.72 10.05
CA ASP A 385 -12.60 15.05 8.66
C ASP A 385 -13.62 14.41 7.69
N GLY A 386 -14.49 13.51 8.18
CA GLY A 386 -15.52 12.82 7.37
C GLY A 386 -16.60 13.76 6.81
N GLU A 387 -16.99 14.79 7.57
CA GLU A 387 -17.94 15.80 7.10
C GLU A 387 -17.40 16.58 5.89
N ALA A 388 -16.09 16.87 5.88
CA ALA A 388 -15.46 17.55 4.75
C ALA A 388 -15.42 16.68 3.50
N LEU A 389 -15.18 15.38 3.65
CA LEU A 389 -15.28 14.42 2.55
C LEU A 389 -16.69 14.43 1.93
N LEU A 390 -17.73 14.37 2.77
CA LEU A 390 -19.13 14.40 2.31
C LEU A 390 -19.47 15.69 1.56
N GLY A 391 -19.00 16.84 2.04
CA GLY A 391 -19.14 18.12 1.33
C GLY A 391 -18.48 18.10 -0.07
N VAL A 392 -17.31 17.48 -0.19
CA VAL A 392 -16.61 17.30 -1.48
C VAL A 392 -17.38 16.36 -2.42
N LEU A 393 -17.88 15.23 -1.92
CA LEU A 393 -18.71 14.30 -2.70
C LEU A 393 -20.01 14.97 -3.18
N GLY A 394 -20.63 15.78 -2.33
CA GLY A 394 -21.80 16.60 -2.67
C GLY A 394 -21.53 17.55 -3.84
N ARG A 395 -20.41 18.28 -3.81
CA ARG A 395 -20.02 19.19 -4.92
C ARG A 395 -19.75 18.45 -6.23
N LEU A 396 -19.16 17.25 -6.18
CA LEU A 396 -18.99 16.43 -7.39
C LEU A 396 -20.33 16.01 -7.99
N ARG A 397 -21.31 15.67 -7.15
CA ARG A 397 -22.68 15.33 -7.55
C ARG A 397 -23.37 16.54 -8.18
N GLU A 398 -23.33 17.68 -7.50
CA GLU A 398 -23.94 18.94 -7.95
C GLU A 398 -23.36 19.45 -9.27
N ALA A 399 -22.10 19.12 -9.57
CA ALA A 399 -21.48 19.36 -10.87
C ALA A 399 -22.04 18.46 -12.00
N GLY A 400 -23.09 17.68 -11.76
CA GLY A 400 -23.75 16.84 -12.77
C GLY A 400 -23.09 15.48 -12.99
N ASN A 401 -22.51 14.90 -11.92
CA ASN A 401 -21.88 13.58 -11.96
C ASN A 401 -22.62 12.59 -11.06
N SER A 402 -22.45 11.30 -11.35
CA SER A 402 -22.92 10.21 -10.48
C SER A 402 -21.77 9.68 -9.62
N LEU A 403 -22.02 9.32 -8.37
CA LEU A 403 -20.99 8.79 -7.47
C LEU A 403 -21.39 7.41 -6.97
N PHE A 404 -20.59 6.41 -7.31
CA PHE A 404 -20.71 5.03 -6.85
C PHE A 404 -19.59 4.75 -5.88
N VAL A 405 -19.91 4.62 -4.59
CA VAL A 405 -18.93 4.57 -3.52
C VAL A 405 -19.04 3.23 -2.79
N VAL A 406 -17.99 2.42 -2.82
CA VAL A 406 -17.88 1.27 -1.90
C VAL A 406 -17.50 1.82 -0.54
N GLU A 407 -18.34 1.60 0.48
CA GLU A 407 -18.17 2.20 1.80
C GLU A 407 -18.51 1.26 2.95
N HIS A 408 -17.82 1.50 4.07
CA HIS A 408 -17.96 0.80 5.33
C HIS A 408 -18.20 1.74 6.51
N ASP A 409 -17.98 3.04 6.34
CA ASP A 409 -18.33 4.05 7.33
C ASP A 409 -19.85 4.30 7.30
N MET A 410 -20.53 3.91 8.38
CA MET A 410 -21.98 4.07 8.49
C MET A 410 -22.42 5.54 8.54
N ASP A 411 -21.58 6.47 8.99
CA ASP A 411 -21.89 7.91 8.95
C ASP A 411 -21.90 8.44 7.52
N VAL A 412 -21.03 7.94 6.65
CA VAL A 412 -21.04 8.23 5.21
C VAL A 412 -22.22 7.56 4.52
N VAL A 413 -22.47 6.28 4.81
CA VAL A 413 -23.58 5.51 4.22
C VAL A 413 -24.94 6.13 4.56
N ARG A 414 -25.13 6.65 5.79
CA ARG A 414 -26.36 7.35 6.20
C ARG A 414 -26.68 8.56 5.34
N GLN A 415 -25.68 9.21 4.76
CA GLN A 415 -25.85 10.41 3.94
C GLN A 415 -26.01 10.12 2.44
N ALA A 416 -25.90 8.85 2.02
CA ALA A 416 -26.12 8.47 0.63
C ALA A 416 -27.59 8.66 0.22
N ASP A 417 -27.80 8.96 -1.06
CA ASP A 417 -29.15 9.06 -1.64
C ASP A 417 -29.74 7.65 -1.89
N TRP A 418 -28.86 6.68 -2.17
CA TRP A 418 -29.20 5.31 -2.52
C TRP A 418 -28.18 4.33 -1.96
N ILE A 419 -28.59 3.10 -1.68
CA ILE A 419 -27.73 2.02 -1.19
C ILE A 419 -27.95 0.75 -2.01
N VAL A 420 -26.86 0.07 -2.32
CA VAL A 420 -26.81 -1.26 -2.92
C VAL A 420 -26.12 -2.19 -1.93
N ASP A 421 -26.91 -2.98 -1.20
CA ASP A 421 -26.38 -3.91 -0.20
C ASP A 421 -26.13 -5.28 -0.83
N VAL A 422 -24.88 -5.75 -0.76
CA VAL A 422 -24.43 -7.01 -1.38
C VAL A 422 -24.09 -8.01 -0.28
N GLY A 423 -24.67 -9.20 -0.33
CA GLY A 423 -24.57 -10.18 0.75
C GLY A 423 -25.26 -11.50 0.43
N PRO A 424 -25.70 -12.28 1.44
CA PRO A 424 -25.67 -11.98 2.89
C PRO A 424 -24.34 -12.28 3.59
N ARG A 425 -23.44 -13.05 2.95
CA ARG A 425 -22.11 -13.40 3.51
C ARG A 425 -21.00 -13.11 2.49
N ALA A 426 -19.79 -13.57 2.78
CA ALA A 426 -18.63 -13.49 1.90
C ALA A 426 -18.55 -14.68 0.93
N GLY A 427 -17.80 -14.52 -0.16
CA GLY A 427 -17.45 -15.60 -1.08
C GLY A 427 -18.67 -16.24 -1.75
N GLU A 428 -18.70 -17.58 -1.77
CA GLU A 428 -19.75 -18.39 -2.40
C GLU A 428 -21.13 -18.22 -1.73
N HIS A 429 -21.14 -17.80 -0.47
CA HIS A 429 -22.35 -17.49 0.30
C HIS A 429 -22.77 -16.01 0.21
N GLY A 430 -22.03 -15.20 -0.57
CA GLY A 430 -22.39 -13.83 -0.91
C GLY A 430 -22.89 -13.71 -2.34
N GLY A 431 -22.58 -12.58 -2.96
CA GLY A 431 -22.78 -12.36 -4.39
C GLY A 431 -24.22 -12.09 -4.80
N GLU A 432 -25.11 -11.79 -3.86
CA GLU A 432 -26.50 -11.44 -4.11
C GLU A 432 -26.72 -9.96 -3.75
N VAL A 433 -27.54 -9.26 -4.54
CA VAL A 433 -28.02 -7.92 -4.18
C VAL A 433 -29.22 -8.12 -3.26
N LEU A 434 -29.03 -7.86 -1.97
CA LEU A 434 -30.10 -7.97 -0.97
C LEU A 434 -31.09 -6.83 -1.08
N TYR A 435 -30.59 -5.64 -1.44
CA TYR A 435 -31.38 -4.42 -1.54
C TYR A 435 -30.71 -3.43 -2.50
N SER A 436 -31.51 -2.74 -3.31
CA SER A 436 -31.13 -1.57 -4.10
C SER A 436 -32.25 -0.55 -4.00
N GLY A 437 -32.04 0.52 -3.23
CA GLY A 437 -33.09 1.49 -2.94
C GLY A 437 -32.61 2.70 -2.13
N PRO A 438 -33.51 3.62 -1.77
CA PRO A 438 -33.20 4.69 -0.82
C PRO A 438 -32.73 4.12 0.51
N VAL A 439 -31.76 4.76 1.17
CA VAL A 439 -31.10 4.22 2.39
C VAL A 439 -32.10 3.74 3.44
N ALA A 440 -33.15 4.51 3.72
CA ALA A 440 -34.15 4.18 4.72
C ALA A 440 -34.85 2.83 4.52
N GLY A 441 -35.00 2.36 3.28
CA GLY A 441 -35.68 1.09 3.01
C GLY A 441 -34.83 -0.15 3.33
N LEU A 442 -33.53 0.00 3.60
CA LEU A 442 -32.70 -1.12 4.07
C LEU A 442 -33.11 -1.59 5.48
N ALA A 443 -33.80 -0.74 6.26
CA ALA A 443 -34.31 -1.08 7.59
C ALA A 443 -35.22 -2.32 7.58
N ASP A 444 -35.92 -2.59 6.47
CA ASP A 444 -36.85 -3.71 6.35
C ASP A 444 -36.18 -5.03 5.88
N VAL A 445 -34.86 -5.01 5.62
CA VAL A 445 -34.13 -6.13 5.00
C VAL A 445 -33.37 -6.93 6.06
N GLU A 446 -34.04 -7.94 6.65
CA GLU A 446 -33.49 -8.75 7.75
C GLU A 446 -32.20 -9.51 7.39
N ALA A 447 -32.02 -9.89 6.13
CA ALA A 447 -30.82 -10.60 5.68
C ALA A 447 -29.56 -9.69 5.63
N SER A 448 -29.74 -8.37 5.68
CA SER A 448 -28.64 -7.41 5.59
C SER A 448 -27.84 -7.37 6.89
N ARG A 449 -26.53 -7.61 6.79
CA ARG A 449 -25.59 -7.38 7.91
C ARG A 449 -25.35 -5.90 8.16
N THR A 450 -25.52 -5.07 7.13
CA THR A 450 -25.33 -3.61 7.22
C THR A 450 -26.45 -2.97 8.05
N ARG A 451 -27.68 -3.50 7.96
CA ARG A 451 -28.88 -2.99 8.66
C ARG A 451 -28.66 -2.77 10.17
N GLY A 452 -28.10 -3.76 10.87
CA GLY A 452 -27.92 -3.72 12.33
C GLY A 452 -27.07 -2.53 12.79
N PHE A 453 -25.97 -2.27 12.07
CA PHE A 453 -25.06 -1.16 12.37
C PHE A 453 -25.61 0.20 11.90
N LEU A 454 -26.43 0.20 10.84
CA LEU A 454 -26.97 1.42 10.27
C LEU A 454 -28.13 1.97 11.11
N PHE A 455 -29.06 1.10 11.55
CA PHE A 455 -30.33 1.48 12.18
C PHE A 455 -30.55 0.97 13.60
N GLU A 456 -30.07 -0.23 13.94
CA GLU A 456 -30.41 -0.90 15.21
C GLU A 456 -29.43 -0.57 16.34
N GLY A 457 -28.42 0.27 16.05
CA GLY A 457 -27.43 0.67 17.02
C GLY A 457 -26.46 -0.45 17.43
N GLU A 458 -26.34 -1.50 16.61
CA GLU A 458 -25.28 -2.50 16.80
C GLU A 458 -23.93 -1.79 16.85
N ARG A 459 -23.14 -2.11 17.90
CA ARG A 459 -21.85 -1.47 18.14
C ARG A 459 -20.73 -2.36 17.63
N VAL A 460 -19.69 -1.73 17.09
CA VAL A 460 -18.45 -2.39 16.63
C VAL A 460 -17.77 -3.20 17.75
N SER A 461 -17.96 -2.81 19.02
CA SER A 461 -17.43 -3.53 20.17
C SER A 461 -18.45 -3.61 21.29
N GLU A 462 -18.49 -4.75 21.97
CA GLU A 462 -19.12 -4.86 23.29
C GLU A 462 -18.24 -4.18 24.32
N ARG A 463 -18.75 -3.13 24.96
CA ARG A 463 -18.03 -2.40 25.98
C ARG A 463 -17.70 -3.35 27.14
N ARG A 464 -16.41 -3.58 27.42
CA ARG A 464 -16.03 -4.26 28.66
C ARG A 464 -16.48 -3.41 29.85
N THR A 465 -17.23 -4.02 30.76
CA THR A 465 -17.67 -3.39 32.00
C THR A 465 -16.52 -3.14 32.97
N GLU A 466 -15.46 -3.95 32.89
CA GLU A 466 -14.23 -3.83 33.67
C GLU A 466 -13.03 -3.66 32.74
N LEU A 467 -12.31 -2.54 32.89
CA LEU A 467 -11.08 -2.27 32.15
C LEU A 467 -9.91 -3.04 32.78
N ARG A 468 -8.97 -3.50 31.95
CA ARG A 468 -7.76 -4.16 32.46
C ARG A 468 -6.78 -3.14 33.03
N GLU A 469 -6.14 -3.48 34.15
CA GLU A 469 -5.09 -2.65 34.73
C GLU A 469 -3.73 -2.93 34.05
N PRO A 470 -2.95 -1.88 33.72
CA PRO A 470 -1.60 -2.05 33.17
C PRO A 470 -0.70 -2.86 34.09
N ALA A 471 -0.06 -3.90 33.54
CA ALA A 471 0.94 -4.68 34.26
C ALA A 471 2.25 -3.89 34.42
N GLU A 472 2.66 -3.20 33.36
CA GLU A 472 3.88 -2.38 33.30
C GLU A 472 3.68 -1.18 32.37
N TRP A 473 4.67 -0.30 32.29
CA TRP A 473 4.65 0.88 31.43
C TRP A 473 5.94 1.01 30.65
N LEU A 474 5.83 1.07 29.32
CA LEU A 474 6.93 1.46 28.44
C LEU A 474 7.01 2.99 28.42
N ARG A 475 8.07 3.53 29.05
CA ARG A 475 8.28 4.98 29.16
C ARG A 475 9.10 5.50 27.99
N LEU A 476 8.49 6.35 27.17
CA LEU A 476 9.13 7.00 26.03
C LEU A 476 9.38 8.46 26.37
N ARG A 477 10.62 8.93 26.23
CA ARG A 477 11.02 10.28 26.63
C ARG A 477 11.79 10.99 25.52
N GLY A 478 11.54 12.30 25.38
CA GLY A 478 12.24 13.18 24.46
C GLY A 478 12.12 12.80 22.98
N LEU A 479 11.03 12.13 22.58
CA LEU A 479 10.88 11.61 21.22
C LEU A 479 10.92 12.75 20.20
N THR A 480 11.88 12.67 19.27
CA THR A 480 12.10 13.70 18.24
C THR A 480 12.29 13.01 16.89
N ARG A 481 11.19 12.88 16.14
CA ARG A 481 11.18 12.31 14.79
C ARG A 481 9.99 12.87 14.02
N HIS A 482 10.19 13.21 12.75
CA HIS A 482 9.19 13.86 11.90
C HIS A 482 8.54 15.06 12.60
N ASN A 483 7.25 15.00 12.93
CA ASN A 483 6.56 16.08 13.62
C ASN A 483 6.49 15.92 15.14
N LEU A 484 7.01 14.83 15.72
CA LEU A 484 7.17 14.70 17.18
C LEU A 484 8.31 15.61 17.65
N ARG A 485 8.06 16.42 18.68
CA ARG A 485 9.02 17.43 19.18
C ARG A 485 9.25 17.27 20.68
N GLY A 486 10.27 16.49 21.05
CA GLY A 486 10.60 16.21 22.45
C GLY A 486 9.43 15.58 23.22
N LEU A 487 8.66 14.72 22.56
CA LEU A 487 7.43 14.16 23.13
C LEU A 487 7.76 13.12 24.21
N ASP A 488 7.12 13.28 25.37
CA ASP A 488 7.10 12.29 26.45
C ASP A 488 5.73 11.57 26.44
N VAL A 489 5.75 10.25 26.45
CA VAL A 489 4.52 9.43 26.48
C VAL A 489 4.78 8.08 27.15
N ASP A 490 3.82 7.61 27.93
CA ASP A 490 3.85 6.31 28.59
C ASP A 490 2.86 5.37 27.91
N VAL A 491 3.33 4.20 27.47
CA VAL A 491 2.50 3.18 26.81
C VAL A 491 2.29 2.02 27.78
N PRO A 492 1.04 1.71 28.18
CA PRO A 492 0.76 0.66 29.15
C PRO A 492 0.90 -0.73 28.50
N LEU A 493 1.44 -1.69 29.27
CA LEU A 493 1.64 -3.07 28.86
C LEU A 493 0.65 -4.02 29.56
N GLY A 494 0.33 -5.14 28.91
CA GLY A 494 -0.66 -6.12 29.37
C GLY A 494 -2.11 -5.72 29.11
N VAL A 495 -2.33 -4.68 28.29
CA VAL A 495 -3.66 -4.11 28.01
C VAL A 495 -3.83 -3.78 26.52
N PHE A 496 -5.07 -3.49 26.11
CA PHE A 496 -5.39 -3.00 24.78
C PHE A 496 -5.33 -1.46 24.73
N THR A 497 -4.39 -0.90 23.97
CA THR A 497 -4.21 0.55 23.82
C THR A 497 -4.54 1.01 22.41
N ALA A 498 -5.41 2.00 22.27
CA ALA A 498 -5.67 2.68 21.00
C ALA A 498 -4.89 4.01 20.93
N VAL A 499 -4.17 4.22 19.83
CA VAL A 499 -3.54 5.50 19.46
C VAL A 499 -4.43 6.15 18.41
N THR A 500 -4.98 7.32 18.72
CA THR A 500 -5.93 8.02 17.85
C THR A 500 -5.51 9.48 17.61
N GLY A 501 -6.32 10.21 16.87
CA GLY A 501 -6.09 11.61 16.49
C GLY A 501 -6.19 11.85 14.99
N VAL A 502 -6.25 13.12 14.62
CA VAL A 502 -6.48 13.56 13.23
C VAL A 502 -5.40 13.08 12.25
N SER A 503 -5.71 13.08 10.95
CA SER A 503 -4.73 12.68 9.93
C SER A 503 -3.48 13.57 9.97
N GLY A 504 -2.29 12.98 9.93
CA GLY A 504 -1.03 13.71 10.05
C GLY A 504 -0.63 14.12 11.48
N SER A 505 -1.37 13.74 12.53
CA SER A 505 -1.04 14.14 13.91
C SER A 505 0.23 13.51 14.49
N GLY A 506 0.79 12.48 13.85
CA GLY A 506 2.03 11.80 14.26
C GLY A 506 1.88 10.34 14.71
N LYS A 507 0.68 9.74 14.57
CA LYS A 507 0.37 8.36 15.02
C LYS A 507 1.35 7.30 14.52
N SER A 508 1.56 7.22 13.20
CA SER A 508 2.49 6.25 12.62
C SER A 508 3.95 6.50 13.03
N THR A 509 4.32 7.77 13.28
CA THR A 509 5.66 8.10 13.81
C THR A 509 5.79 7.60 15.25
N LEU A 510 4.78 7.78 16.08
CA LEU A 510 4.76 7.26 17.45
C LEU A 510 4.85 5.74 17.49
N VAL A 511 4.12 5.02 16.63
CA VAL A 511 4.21 3.55 16.56
C VAL A 511 5.60 3.08 16.13
N GLY A 512 6.26 3.80 15.21
CA GLY A 512 7.66 3.56 14.88
C GLY A 512 8.58 3.71 16.10
N GLU A 513 8.42 4.78 16.88
CA GLU A 513 9.18 4.97 18.12
C GLU A 513 8.89 3.89 19.18
N ILE A 514 7.64 3.44 19.29
CA ILE A 514 7.27 2.32 20.18
C ILE A 514 8.02 1.05 19.75
N ALA A 515 8.04 0.74 18.45
CA ALA A 515 8.75 -0.43 17.92
C ALA A 515 10.25 -0.38 18.24
N ASP A 516 10.88 0.76 17.98
CA ASP A 516 12.32 0.96 18.18
C ASP A 516 12.71 0.82 19.68
N ARG A 517 11.85 1.29 20.59
CA ARG A 517 12.13 1.32 22.05
C ARG A 517 11.63 0.10 22.82
N ALA A 518 10.68 -0.65 22.28
CA ALA A 518 10.20 -1.88 22.90
C ALA A 518 11.20 -3.05 22.76
N THR A 519 12.13 -2.96 21.81
CA THR A 519 13.15 -4.00 21.58
C THR A 519 14.02 -4.18 22.82
N GLY A 520 13.96 -5.37 23.43
CA GLY A 520 14.67 -5.70 24.67
C GLY A 520 13.91 -5.39 25.96
N VAL A 521 12.74 -4.75 25.88
CA VAL A 521 11.80 -4.57 27.00
C VAL A 521 10.75 -5.68 27.01
N VAL A 522 10.28 -6.07 25.83
CA VAL A 522 9.35 -7.19 25.64
C VAL A 522 10.09 -8.39 25.04
N ASP A 523 9.58 -9.60 25.29
CA ASP A 523 10.20 -10.83 24.76
C ASP A 523 10.12 -10.87 23.23
N ARG A 524 9.06 -10.28 22.67
CA ARG A 524 8.81 -10.27 21.23
C ARG A 524 7.99 -9.07 20.79
N LEU A 525 8.40 -8.49 19.66
CA LEU A 525 7.67 -7.45 18.95
C LEU A 525 7.07 -8.01 17.66
N VAL A 526 5.78 -7.78 17.44
CA VAL A 526 5.06 -8.16 16.22
C VAL A 526 4.42 -6.91 15.64
N GLN A 527 4.87 -6.50 14.44
CA GLN A 527 4.29 -5.37 13.73
C GLN A 527 3.47 -5.86 12.54
N VAL A 528 2.21 -5.42 12.46
CA VAL A 528 1.26 -5.83 11.43
C VAL A 528 0.74 -4.59 10.68
N ASP A 529 1.24 -4.40 9.45
CA ASP A 529 0.84 -3.33 8.54
C ASP A 529 -0.06 -3.82 7.39
N GLN A 530 -0.66 -2.90 6.65
CA GLN A 530 -1.50 -3.19 5.48
C GLN A 530 -0.70 -3.47 4.20
N LYS A 531 0.63 -3.55 4.25
CA LYS A 531 1.42 -3.82 3.03
C LYS A 531 1.03 -5.19 2.46
N PRO A 532 0.97 -5.37 1.14
CA PRO A 532 0.65 -6.67 0.55
C PRO A 532 1.58 -7.78 1.07
N ILE A 533 1.04 -8.98 1.32
CA ILE A 533 1.83 -10.17 1.71
C ILE A 533 2.81 -10.61 0.61
N GLY A 534 2.58 -10.17 -0.62
CA GLY A 534 3.44 -10.33 -1.77
C GLY A 534 2.99 -9.43 -2.91
N ARG A 535 3.89 -9.17 -3.86
CA ARG A 535 3.65 -8.24 -4.98
C ARG A 535 3.51 -8.95 -6.33
N THR A 536 3.59 -10.27 -6.34
CA THR A 536 3.43 -11.09 -7.54
C THR A 536 2.43 -12.21 -7.27
N PRO A 537 1.81 -12.80 -8.32
CA PRO A 537 0.88 -13.92 -8.17
C PRO A 537 1.49 -15.19 -7.56
N ARG A 538 2.83 -15.25 -7.50
CA ARG A 538 3.57 -16.33 -6.86
C ARG A 538 3.25 -16.43 -5.36
N SER A 539 3.14 -15.31 -4.66
CA SER A 539 2.73 -15.27 -3.26
C SER A 539 1.23 -15.51 -3.14
N ASN A 540 0.81 -16.30 -2.15
CA ASN A 540 -0.59 -16.56 -1.82
C ASN A 540 -0.75 -16.90 -0.33
N LEU A 541 -1.99 -17.04 0.11
CA LEU A 541 -2.33 -17.35 1.51
C LEU A 541 -1.64 -18.63 2.00
N ALA A 542 -1.66 -19.71 1.22
CA ALA A 542 -1.09 -21.00 1.64
C ALA A 542 0.43 -20.95 1.83
N THR A 543 1.14 -20.23 0.95
CA THR A 543 2.60 -20.07 1.08
C THR A 543 2.98 -19.13 2.20
N TYR A 544 2.23 -18.05 2.41
CA TYR A 544 2.53 -17.06 3.45
C TYR A 544 2.36 -17.63 4.87
N THR A 545 1.28 -18.38 5.09
CA THR A 545 1.00 -19.01 6.41
C THR A 545 1.87 -20.23 6.70
N GLY A 546 2.62 -20.73 5.72
CA GLY A 546 3.36 -21.99 5.82
C GLY A 546 2.48 -23.25 5.74
N LEU A 547 1.15 -23.10 5.63
CA LEU A 547 0.19 -24.19 5.43
C LEU A 547 0.61 -25.11 4.26
N PHE A 548 1.13 -24.50 3.18
CA PHE A 548 1.45 -25.22 1.96
C PHE A 548 2.53 -26.28 2.14
N ASP A 549 3.45 -26.12 3.09
CA ASP A 549 4.48 -27.13 3.39
C ASP A 549 3.87 -28.42 3.93
N THR A 550 2.81 -28.30 4.72
CA THR A 550 2.04 -29.44 5.23
C THR A 550 1.31 -30.14 4.09
N VAL A 551 0.61 -29.37 3.23
CA VAL A 551 -0.11 -29.92 2.07
C VAL A 551 0.85 -30.66 1.14
N ARG A 552 2.02 -30.10 0.81
CA ARG A 552 3.03 -30.76 -0.04
C ARG A 552 3.54 -32.07 0.55
N LYS A 553 3.70 -32.15 1.88
CA LYS A 553 4.09 -33.40 2.57
C LYS A 553 3.02 -34.47 2.47
N VAL A 554 1.74 -34.08 2.59
CA VAL A 554 0.60 -35.00 2.42
C VAL A 554 0.59 -35.61 1.01
N PHE A 555 0.77 -34.78 -0.02
CA PHE A 555 0.83 -35.26 -1.41
C PHE A 555 2.05 -36.14 -1.69
N ALA A 556 3.22 -35.82 -1.12
CA ALA A 556 4.40 -36.67 -1.26
C ALA A 556 4.27 -38.03 -0.54
N ALA A 557 3.34 -38.15 0.41
CA ALA A 557 3.09 -39.38 1.16
C ALA A 557 2.08 -40.32 0.49
N THR A 558 1.45 -39.92 -0.64
CA THR A 558 0.53 -40.81 -1.37
C THR A 558 1.29 -41.93 -2.09
N GLU A 559 0.60 -43.05 -2.33
CA GLU A 559 1.21 -44.21 -2.99
C GLU A 559 1.61 -43.89 -4.44
N GLU A 560 0.82 -43.08 -5.16
CA GLU A 560 1.15 -42.64 -6.51
C GLU A 560 2.41 -41.76 -6.57
N ALA A 561 2.59 -40.89 -5.57
CA ALA A 561 3.79 -40.05 -5.47
C ALA A 561 5.03 -40.90 -5.15
N LYS A 562 4.93 -41.83 -4.18
CA LYS A 562 6.02 -42.73 -3.81
C LYS A 562 6.45 -43.63 -4.98
N ALA A 563 5.49 -44.20 -5.71
CA ALA A 563 5.77 -45.06 -6.87
C ALA A 563 6.57 -44.34 -7.97
N ARG A 564 6.45 -43.01 -8.07
CA ARG A 564 7.16 -42.18 -9.05
C ARG A 564 8.39 -41.46 -8.50
N GLY A 565 8.75 -41.71 -7.23
CA GLY A 565 9.86 -41.02 -6.57
C GLY A 565 9.61 -39.52 -6.36
N PHE A 566 8.35 -39.08 -6.35
CA PHE A 566 8.02 -37.68 -6.14
C PHE A 566 8.15 -37.32 -4.67
N THR A 567 8.91 -36.26 -4.39
CA THR A 567 9.06 -35.69 -3.05
C THR A 567 8.23 -34.42 -2.91
N ALA A 568 8.15 -33.85 -1.70
CA ALA A 568 7.42 -32.60 -1.46
C ALA A 568 7.91 -31.41 -2.31
N SER A 569 9.14 -31.46 -2.87
CA SER A 569 9.62 -30.45 -3.80
C SER A 569 8.86 -30.46 -5.13
N ARG A 570 8.45 -31.64 -5.62
CA ARG A 570 7.68 -31.78 -6.87
C ARG A 570 6.35 -31.02 -6.84
N PHE A 571 5.74 -30.95 -5.65
CA PHE A 571 4.48 -30.25 -5.42
C PHE A 571 4.65 -28.76 -5.09
N SER A 572 5.86 -28.22 -5.18
CA SER A 572 6.10 -26.79 -5.00
C SER A 572 6.12 -26.08 -6.36
N PHE A 573 5.20 -25.14 -6.59
CA PHE A 573 5.23 -24.29 -7.78
C PHE A 573 6.43 -23.31 -7.80
N ASN A 574 7.19 -23.20 -6.69
CA ASN A 574 8.37 -22.34 -6.62
C ASN A 574 9.65 -22.99 -7.18
N VAL A 575 9.67 -24.32 -7.36
CA VAL A 575 10.83 -25.04 -7.90
C VAL A 575 10.53 -25.61 -9.27
N ALA A 576 11.55 -25.77 -10.11
CA ALA A 576 11.38 -26.21 -11.50
C ALA A 576 10.74 -27.60 -11.63
N ALA A 577 11.00 -28.49 -10.67
CA ALA A 577 10.44 -29.84 -10.65
C ALA A 577 8.94 -29.77 -10.36
N GLY A 578 8.10 -29.88 -11.39
CA GLY A 578 6.65 -30.06 -11.28
C GLY A 578 5.79 -28.84 -11.62
N ARG A 579 6.37 -27.63 -11.61
CA ARG A 579 5.67 -26.41 -12.02
C ARG A 579 5.48 -26.34 -13.54
N CYS A 580 4.50 -25.56 -13.99
CA CYS A 580 4.33 -25.21 -15.40
C CYS A 580 5.55 -24.39 -15.90
N PRO A 581 6.16 -24.75 -17.05
CA PRO A 581 7.33 -24.05 -17.59
C PRO A 581 7.01 -22.65 -18.12
N ALA A 582 5.84 -22.42 -18.75
CA ALA A 582 5.48 -21.10 -19.30
C ALA A 582 5.35 -20.02 -18.23
N CYS A 583 4.48 -20.21 -17.23
CA CYS A 583 4.30 -19.23 -16.15
C CYS A 583 5.32 -19.39 -15.02
N GLN A 584 6.21 -20.38 -15.10
CA GLN A 584 7.18 -20.71 -14.05
C GLN A 584 6.52 -20.86 -12.66
N GLY A 585 5.31 -21.40 -12.61
CA GLY A 585 4.55 -21.64 -11.38
C GLY A 585 3.81 -20.43 -10.80
N GLU A 586 3.81 -19.28 -11.47
CA GLU A 586 2.98 -18.13 -11.05
C GLU A 586 1.50 -18.38 -11.28
N GLY A 587 1.15 -19.20 -12.28
CA GLY A 587 -0.23 -19.43 -12.72
C GLY A 587 -0.79 -18.28 -13.56
N PHE A 588 -0.14 -17.13 -13.53
CA PHE A 588 -0.53 -15.93 -14.27
C PHE A 588 0.63 -15.42 -15.12
N VAL A 589 0.30 -14.62 -16.14
CA VAL A 589 1.25 -13.92 -16.99
C VAL A 589 0.93 -12.42 -16.92
N SER A 590 1.95 -11.59 -16.73
CA SER A 590 1.82 -10.14 -16.75
C SER A 590 1.62 -9.66 -18.18
N VAL A 591 0.59 -8.86 -18.41
CA VAL A 591 0.33 -8.17 -19.68
C VAL A 591 0.62 -6.69 -19.46
N GLU A 592 1.69 -6.18 -20.06
CA GLU A 592 1.94 -4.74 -20.12
C GLU A 592 0.97 -4.10 -21.12
N LEU A 593 0.23 -3.09 -20.67
CA LEU A 593 -0.69 -2.32 -21.50
C LEU A 593 -0.05 -0.94 -21.76
N LEU A 594 -0.16 -0.44 -22.99
CA LEU A 594 0.49 0.81 -23.40
C LEU A 594 -0.02 2.06 -22.67
N PHE A 595 -1.32 2.11 -22.35
CA PHE A 595 -1.99 3.29 -21.77
C PHE A 595 -2.74 2.99 -20.47
N LEU A 596 -2.67 1.75 -20.01
CA LEU A 596 -3.35 1.28 -18.80
C LEU A 596 -2.32 0.61 -17.88
N PRO A 597 -2.59 0.56 -16.57
CA PRO A 597 -1.78 -0.26 -15.66
C PRO A 597 -1.71 -1.70 -16.17
N GLY A 598 -0.54 -2.33 -16.09
CA GLY A 598 -0.41 -3.74 -16.45
C GLY A 598 -1.34 -4.62 -15.61
N THR A 599 -1.87 -5.67 -16.23
CA THR A 599 -2.82 -6.60 -15.60
C THR A 599 -2.28 -8.04 -15.66
N TYR A 600 -2.75 -8.90 -14.77
CA TYR A 600 -2.44 -10.32 -14.81
C TYR A 600 -3.55 -11.11 -15.50
N LYS A 601 -3.16 -12.13 -16.27
CA LYS A 601 -4.08 -13.11 -16.84
C LYS A 601 -3.69 -14.53 -16.48
N PRO A 602 -4.67 -15.44 -16.32
CA PRO A 602 -4.37 -16.86 -16.18
C PRO A 602 -3.48 -17.35 -17.32
N CYS A 603 -2.51 -18.19 -16.99
CA CYS A 603 -1.59 -18.79 -17.96
C CYS A 603 -2.35 -19.71 -18.91
N GLU A 604 -2.18 -19.51 -20.22
CA GLU A 604 -2.86 -20.29 -21.25
C GLU A 604 -2.44 -21.77 -21.26
N GLU A 605 -1.18 -22.08 -20.90
CA GLU A 605 -0.67 -23.47 -20.92
C GLU A 605 -1.24 -24.32 -19.78
N CYS A 606 -1.29 -23.78 -18.56
CA CYS A 606 -1.74 -24.53 -17.39
C CYS A 606 -3.15 -24.13 -16.91
N GLY A 607 -3.81 -23.18 -17.57
CA GLY A 607 -5.12 -22.66 -17.17
C GLY A 607 -5.15 -22.04 -15.78
N GLY A 608 -4.02 -21.53 -15.28
CA GLY A 608 -3.91 -21.00 -13.91
C GLY A 608 -3.51 -22.02 -12.83
N THR A 609 -3.45 -23.31 -13.16
CA THR A 609 -3.18 -24.38 -12.16
C THR A 609 -1.77 -24.38 -11.59
N ARG A 610 -0.80 -23.69 -12.22
CA ARG A 610 0.62 -23.56 -11.82
C ARG A 610 1.48 -24.82 -12.03
N TYR A 611 0.91 -25.96 -12.36
CA TYR A 611 1.61 -27.25 -12.44
C TYR A 611 1.61 -27.85 -13.85
N ASN A 612 2.56 -28.75 -14.10
CA ASN A 612 2.53 -29.60 -15.29
C ASN A 612 1.58 -30.79 -15.10
N ALA A 613 1.15 -31.39 -16.22
CA ALA A 613 0.18 -32.49 -16.23
C ALA A 613 0.64 -33.72 -15.41
N GLU A 614 1.94 -34.01 -15.41
CA GLU A 614 2.50 -35.14 -14.66
C GLU A 614 2.30 -34.96 -13.15
N THR A 615 2.48 -33.75 -12.62
CA THR A 615 2.26 -33.45 -11.19
C THR A 615 0.78 -33.49 -10.83
N LEU A 616 -0.10 -33.02 -11.73
CA LEU A 616 -1.55 -33.03 -11.55
C LEU A 616 -2.16 -34.44 -11.63
N SER A 617 -1.39 -35.47 -12.04
CA SER A 617 -1.88 -36.85 -12.04
C SER A 617 -1.89 -37.50 -10.66
N VAL A 618 -1.20 -36.91 -9.66
CA VAL A 618 -1.26 -37.37 -8.27
C VAL A 618 -2.46 -36.75 -7.56
N ARG A 619 -3.25 -37.58 -6.88
CA ARG A 619 -4.44 -37.15 -6.14
C ARG A 619 -4.34 -37.52 -4.67
N TYR A 620 -4.84 -36.64 -3.82
CA TYR A 620 -5.11 -36.93 -2.41
C TYR A 620 -6.61 -36.79 -2.20
N ARG A 621 -7.27 -37.85 -1.71
CA ARG A 621 -8.74 -37.91 -1.55
C ARG A 621 -9.50 -37.49 -2.82
N GLY A 622 -9.00 -37.89 -3.99
CA GLY A 622 -9.61 -37.56 -5.28
C GLY A 622 -9.28 -36.17 -5.83
N ALA A 623 -8.66 -35.28 -5.05
CA ALA A 623 -8.28 -33.93 -5.47
C ALA A 623 -6.80 -33.83 -5.86
N THR A 624 -6.48 -33.07 -6.90
CA THR A 624 -5.10 -32.71 -7.25
C THR A 624 -4.56 -31.61 -6.33
N ILE A 625 -3.25 -31.35 -6.38
CA ILE A 625 -2.66 -30.24 -5.60
C ILE A 625 -3.22 -28.88 -6.03
N ALA A 626 -3.59 -28.71 -7.31
CA ALA A 626 -4.22 -27.50 -7.82
C ALA A 626 -5.66 -27.37 -7.32
N ASP A 627 -6.41 -28.47 -7.26
CA ASP A 627 -7.78 -28.47 -6.71
C ASP A 627 -7.76 -28.04 -5.23
N VAL A 628 -6.79 -28.54 -4.44
CA VAL A 628 -6.63 -28.14 -3.04
C VAL A 628 -6.25 -26.66 -2.90
N LEU A 629 -5.41 -26.14 -3.80
CA LEU A 629 -5.11 -24.70 -3.83
C LEU A 629 -6.33 -23.86 -4.24
N ASP A 630 -7.30 -24.42 -4.95
CA ASP A 630 -8.52 -23.72 -5.36
C ASP A 630 -9.63 -23.74 -4.31
N LEU A 631 -9.50 -24.58 -3.27
CA LEU A 631 -10.43 -24.61 -2.14
C LEU A 631 -10.42 -23.28 -1.37
N THR A 632 -11.59 -22.87 -0.92
CA THR A 632 -11.74 -21.83 0.11
C THR A 632 -11.15 -22.31 1.43
N VAL A 633 -10.81 -21.39 2.33
CA VAL A 633 -10.35 -21.73 3.69
C VAL A 633 -11.38 -22.60 4.41
N ASP A 634 -12.68 -22.31 4.28
CA ASP A 634 -13.75 -23.12 4.87
C ASP A 634 -13.79 -24.54 4.30
N ALA A 635 -13.78 -24.69 2.97
CA ALA A 635 -13.77 -26.01 2.34
C ALA A 635 -12.47 -26.79 2.63
N ALA A 636 -11.35 -26.09 2.72
CA ALA A 636 -10.07 -26.70 3.08
C ALA A 636 -10.03 -27.16 4.54
N ALA A 637 -10.68 -26.43 5.46
CA ALA A 637 -10.77 -26.79 6.87
C ALA A 637 -11.46 -28.15 7.04
N ASP A 638 -12.55 -28.37 6.30
CA ASP A 638 -13.25 -29.65 6.25
C ASP A 638 -12.40 -30.73 5.55
N PHE A 639 -11.80 -30.40 4.40
CA PHE A 639 -11.03 -31.35 3.59
C PHE A 639 -9.76 -31.87 4.28
N LEU A 640 -9.12 -31.03 5.12
CA LEU A 640 -7.86 -31.30 5.83
C LEU A 640 -8.04 -31.45 7.35
N ALA A 641 -9.26 -31.70 7.84
CA ALA A 641 -9.58 -31.72 9.27
C ALA A 641 -8.70 -32.68 10.11
N ASP A 642 -8.29 -33.81 9.54
CA ASP A 642 -7.42 -34.81 10.18
C ASP A 642 -5.92 -34.45 10.13
N VAL A 643 -5.53 -33.49 9.29
CA VAL A 643 -4.16 -33.01 9.17
C VAL A 643 -3.94 -31.90 10.20
N ARG A 644 -3.64 -32.29 11.45
CA ARG A 644 -3.53 -31.38 12.61
C ARG A 644 -2.82 -30.03 12.35
N PRO A 645 -1.63 -29.98 11.71
CA PRO A 645 -0.98 -28.69 11.44
C PRO A 645 -1.76 -27.81 10.47
N ALA A 646 -2.44 -28.41 9.49
CA ALA A 646 -3.28 -27.68 8.54
C ALA A 646 -4.58 -27.20 9.21
N ALA A 647 -5.27 -28.08 9.95
CA ALA A 647 -6.50 -27.74 10.67
C ALA A 647 -6.30 -26.55 11.64
N ARG A 648 -5.17 -26.51 12.36
CA ARG A 648 -4.83 -25.36 13.22
C ARG A 648 -4.67 -24.07 12.41
N SER A 649 -3.96 -24.12 11.28
CA SER A 649 -3.73 -22.95 10.44
C SER A 649 -5.04 -22.42 9.85
N LEU A 650 -5.88 -23.32 9.35
CA LEU A 650 -7.18 -22.99 8.76
C LEU A 650 -8.15 -22.44 9.81
N GLY A 651 -8.19 -23.02 11.02
CA GLY A 651 -9.01 -22.51 12.12
C GLY A 651 -8.71 -21.05 12.45
N THR A 652 -7.42 -20.67 12.56
CA THR A 652 -7.05 -19.27 12.81
C THR A 652 -7.44 -18.33 11.67
N LEU A 653 -7.43 -18.80 10.42
CA LEU A 653 -7.88 -18.01 9.27
C LEU A 653 -9.41 -17.80 9.28
N GLN A 654 -10.17 -18.82 9.71
CA GLN A 654 -11.62 -18.72 9.91
C GLN A 654 -11.97 -17.75 11.04
N GLU A 655 -11.23 -17.80 12.15
CA GLU A 655 -11.40 -16.93 13.32
C GLU A 655 -11.20 -15.45 13.02
N VAL A 656 -10.32 -15.11 12.06
CA VAL A 656 -10.13 -13.73 11.57
C VAL A 656 -11.05 -13.37 10.40
N GLY A 657 -12.01 -14.24 10.05
CA GLY A 657 -13.04 -13.96 9.02
C GLY A 657 -12.58 -14.13 7.57
N LEU A 658 -11.56 -14.96 7.32
CA LEU A 658 -11.02 -15.19 5.96
C LEU A 658 -11.47 -16.52 5.33
N GLY A 659 -12.57 -17.11 5.83
CA GLY A 659 -13.11 -18.40 5.36
C GLY A 659 -13.36 -18.48 3.85
N TYR A 660 -13.69 -17.35 3.23
CA TYR A 660 -14.01 -17.25 1.81
C TYR A 660 -12.81 -17.21 0.85
N LEU A 661 -11.60 -16.92 1.35
CA LEU A 661 -10.43 -16.81 0.49
C LEU A 661 -9.97 -18.18 0.01
N ARG A 662 -9.50 -18.26 -1.24
CA ARG A 662 -8.90 -19.50 -1.76
C ARG A 662 -7.45 -19.64 -1.30
N LEU A 663 -7.03 -20.85 -0.99
CA LEU A 663 -5.67 -21.13 -0.50
C LEU A 663 -4.56 -20.62 -1.44
N GLY A 664 -4.78 -20.79 -2.73
CA GLY A 664 -3.89 -20.41 -3.83
C GLY A 664 -4.16 -19.03 -4.42
N GLN A 665 -5.09 -18.25 -3.85
CA GLN A 665 -5.46 -16.92 -4.36
C GLN A 665 -4.21 -16.01 -4.42
N PRO A 666 -3.91 -15.40 -5.59
CA PRO A 666 -2.79 -14.50 -5.74
C PRO A 666 -2.78 -13.37 -4.72
N ALA A 667 -1.62 -13.07 -4.13
CA ALA A 667 -1.46 -11.94 -3.20
C ALA A 667 -1.83 -10.58 -3.82
N THR A 668 -1.72 -10.46 -5.15
CA THR A 668 -2.10 -9.28 -5.92
C THR A 668 -3.61 -9.03 -5.99
N GLU A 669 -4.41 -10.07 -5.74
CA GLU A 669 -5.88 -9.98 -5.72
C GLU A 669 -6.43 -9.62 -4.34
N LEU A 670 -5.66 -9.84 -3.27
CA LEU A 670 -6.07 -9.58 -1.90
C LEU A 670 -6.19 -8.08 -1.59
N SER A 671 -7.15 -7.72 -0.75
CA SER A 671 -7.25 -6.37 -0.17
C SER A 671 -6.17 -6.12 0.89
N GLY A 672 -5.92 -4.86 1.23
CA GLY A 672 -5.00 -4.49 2.32
C GLY A 672 -5.43 -5.12 3.66
N GLY A 673 -6.72 -5.04 3.99
CA GLY A 673 -7.29 -5.66 5.19
C GLY A 673 -7.27 -7.19 5.17
N GLU A 674 -7.43 -7.84 4.01
CA GLU A 674 -7.23 -9.30 3.87
C GLU A 674 -5.76 -9.68 4.11
N ALA A 675 -4.82 -8.97 3.48
CA ALA A 675 -3.39 -9.18 3.68
C ALA A 675 -3.00 -9.01 5.15
N GLN A 676 -3.54 -8.00 5.83
CA GLN A 676 -3.30 -7.74 7.24
C GLN A 676 -3.85 -8.84 8.14
N ARG A 677 -5.08 -9.31 7.90
CA ARG A 677 -5.68 -10.43 8.65
C ARG A 677 -4.93 -11.74 8.43
N ILE A 678 -4.39 -11.99 7.24
CA ILE A 678 -3.51 -13.15 6.98
C ILE A 678 -2.24 -13.08 7.83
N LYS A 679 -1.61 -11.90 7.94
CA LYS A 679 -0.45 -11.70 8.83
C LYS A 679 -0.80 -11.96 10.28
N LEU A 680 -1.92 -11.42 10.74
CA LEU A 680 -2.40 -11.64 12.10
C LEU A 680 -2.66 -13.13 12.36
N ALA A 681 -3.36 -13.83 11.46
CA ALA A 681 -3.60 -15.26 11.57
C ALA A 681 -2.29 -16.06 11.62
N ALA A 682 -1.31 -15.73 10.78
CA ALA A 682 0.00 -16.38 10.80
C ALA A 682 0.74 -16.21 12.14
N GLU A 683 0.52 -15.09 12.83
CA GLU A 683 1.08 -14.85 14.17
C GLU A 683 0.28 -15.55 15.27
N LEU A 684 -1.06 -15.60 15.19
CA LEU A 684 -1.92 -16.36 16.10
C LEU A 684 -1.63 -17.87 16.08
N GLN A 685 -1.17 -18.40 14.93
CA GLN A 685 -0.75 -19.80 14.81
C GLN A 685 0.49 -20.16 15.61
N ARG A 686 1.31 -19.18 15.99
CA ARG A 686 2.57 -19.43 16.71
C ARG A 686 2.28 -19.47 18.20
N ALA A 687 2.34 -20.68 18.79
CA ALA A 687 2.32 -20.79 20.25
C ALA A 687 3.63 -20.22 20.81
N HIS A 688 3.55 -19.21 21.67
CA HIS A 688 4.72 -18.66 22.35
C HIS A 688 4.49 -18.55 23.85
N ARG A 689 5.59 -18.65 24.59
CA ARG A 689 5.65 -18.38 26.04
C ARG A 689 6.40 -17.06 26.20
N GLY A 690 5.82 -16.10 26.89
CA GLY A 690 6.41 -14.78 27.09
C GLY A 690 5.48 -13.65 26.68
N HIS A 691 5.86 -12.43 27.03
CA HIS A 691 5.11 -11.21 26.77
C HIS A 691 5.40 -10.70 25.34
N THR A 692 4.37 -10.74 24.49
CA THR A 692 4.46 -10.20 23.13
C THR A 692 3.78 -8.83 23.05
N LEU A 693 4.41 -7.86 22.39
CA LEU A 693 3.80 -6.60 21.99
C LEU A 693 3.37 -6.65 20.53
N TYR A 694 2.07 -6.55 20.29
CA TYR A 694 1.49 -6.42 18.95
C TYR A 694 1.26 -4.95 18.63
N LEU A 695 1.88 -4.46 17.56
CA LEU A 695 1.66 -3.13 17.00
C LEU A 695 0.92 -3.26 15.67
N LEU A 696 -0.31 -2.76 15.60
CA LEU A 696 -1.09 -2.79 14.37
C LEU A 696 -1.41 -1.39 13.89
N ASP A 697 -1.20 -1.15 12.60
CA ASP A 697 -1.49 0.12 11.95
C ASP A 697 -2.85 0.03 11.25
N GLU A 698 -3.84 0.77 11.76
CA GLU A 698 -5.22 0.87 11.25
C GLU A 698 -5.84 -0.48 10.87
N PRO A 699 -5.91 -1.46 11.80
CA PRO A 699 -6.31 -2.83 11.51
C PRO A 699 -7.76 -3.02 11.07
N THR A 700 -8.60 -2.00 11.28
CA THR A 700 -10.02 -2.03 10.91
C THR A 700 -10.36 -1.26 9.63
N THR A 701 -9.35 -0.68 8.97
CA THR A 701 -9.54 0.04 7.71
C THR A 701 -10.15 -0.87 6.65
N GLY A 702 -11.23 -0.40 6.02
CA GLY A 702 -11.92 -1.11 4.97
C GLY A 702 -12.65 -2.37 5.41
N LEU A 703 -12.82 -2.57 6.72
CA LEU A 703 -13.62 -3.67 7.26
C LEU A 703 -15.05 -3.20 7.46
N HIS A 704 -15.98 -4.07 7.08
CA HIS A 704 -17.36 -3.91 7.50
C HIS A 704 -17.44 -4.00 9.03
N PRO A 705 -18.30 -3.24 9.72
CA PRO A 705 -18.43 -3.28 11.19
C PRO A 705 -18.56 -4.69 11.82
N ALA A 706 -19.28 -5.60 11.16
CA ALA A 706 -19.35 -7.02 11.55
C ALA A 706 -17.99 -7.76 11.50
N ASP A 707 -17.16 -7.46 10.51
CA ASP A 707 -15.81 -8.01 10.39
C ASP A 707 -14.88 -7.36 11.43
N THR A 708 -15.09 -6.09 11.74
CA THR A 708 -14.38 -5.39 12.82
C THR A 708 -14.66 -6.04 14.18
N GLN A 709 -15.92 -6.38 14.49
CA GLN A 709 -16.26 -7.14 15.71
C GLN A 709 -15.51 -8.48 15.81
N LEU A 710 -15.39 -9.22 14.71
CA LEU A 710 -14.63 -10.48 14.65
C LEU A 710 -13.15 -10.24 15.00
N LEU A 711 -12.54 -9.24 14.38
CA LEU A 711 -11.15 -8.88 14.61
C LEU A 711 -10.89 -8.43 16.06
N LEU A 712 -11.76 -7.58 16.62
CA LEU A 712 -11.61 -7.10 18.00
C LEU A 712 -11.68 -8.23 19.03
N ARG A 713 -12.52 -9.25 18.81
CA ARG A 713 -12.54 -10.45 19.66
C ARG A 713 -11.18 -11.15 19.67
N GLN A 714 -10.50 -11.25 18.52
CA GLN A 714 -9.16 -11.84 18.45
C GLN A 714 -8.11 -10.98 19.14
N LEU A 715 -8.16 -9.65 18.96
CA LEU A 715 -7.24 -8.73 19.64
C LEU A 715 -7.41 -8.77 21.17
N HIS A 716 -8.65 -8.82 21.67
CA HIS A 716 -8.89 -9.02 23.08
C HIS A 716 -8.42 -10.38 23.58
N GLY A 717 -8.58 -11.45 22.78
CA GLY A 717 -8.05 -12.78 23.10
C GLY A 717 -6.52 -12.77 23.26
N LEU A 718 -5.80 -12.00 22.45
CA LEU A 718 -4.35 -11.81 22.60
C LEU A 718 -4.01 -11.15 23.95
N VAL A 719 -4.75 -10.11 24.34
CA VAL A 719 -4.54 -9.41 25.61
C VAL A 719 -4.91 -10.30 26.80
N ASP A 720 -6.00 -11.05 26.71
CA ASP A 720 -6.41 -12.01 27.76
C ASP A 720 -5.40 -13.16 27.94
N ALA A 721 -4.63 -13.47 26.89
CA ALA A 721 -3.48 -14.39 26.96
C ALA A 721 -2.21 -13.76 27.58
N GLY A 722 -2.28 -12.51 28.06
CA GLY A 722 -1.19 -11.81 28.74
C GLY A 722 -0.30 -10.95 27.83
N ASN A 723 -0.71 -10.68 26.59
CA ASN A 723 0.05 -9.85 25.65
C ASN A 723 -0.36 -8.37 25.71
N SER A 724 0.45 -7.50 25.13
CA SER A 724 0.08 -6.09 24.88
C SER A 724 -0.36 -5.92 23.43
N VAL A 725 -1.44 -5.17 23.21
CA VAL A 725 -1.89 -4.79 21.87
C VAL A 725 -1.97 -3.28 21.79
N VAL A 726 -1.25 -2.67 20.86
CA VAL A 726 -1.35 -1.24 20.53
C VAL A 726 -1.81 -1.11 19.09
N VAL A 727 -2.91 -0.39 18.88
CA VAL A 727 -3.48 -0.15 17.55
C VAL A 727 -3.49 1.33 17.23
N VAL A 728 -3.11 1.71 16.02
CA VAL A 728 -3.47 3.02 15.47
C VAL A 728 -4.90 2.90 14.97
N GLU A 729 -5.82 3.72 15.46
CA GLU A 729 -7.23 3.59 15.10
C GLU A 729 -7.99 4.91 14.93
N HIS A 730 -8.95 4.82 14.01
CA HIS A 730 -9.84 5.90 13.60
C HIS A 730 -11.31 5.56 13.83
N ASP A 731 -11.66 4.27 13.92
CA ASP A 731 -13.00 3.82 14.29
C ASP A 731 -13.24 4.02 15.79
N MET A 732 -14.18 4.90 16.14
CA MET A 732 -14.46 5.24 17.54
C MET A 732 -15.11 4.10 18.32
N GLY A 733 -15.74 3.13 17.64
CA GLY A 733 -16.23 1.91 18.28
C GLY A 733 -15.07 1.01 18.73
N VAL A 734 -13.99 0.95 17.97
CA VAL A 734 -12.74 0.29 18.38
C VAL A 734 -12.06 1.03 19.52
N VAL A 735 -11.91 2.35 19.38
CA VAL A 735 -11.28 3.20 20.42
C VAL A 735 -12.06 3.15 21.73
N ALA A 736 -13.39 3.10 21.67
CA ALA A 736 -14.26 2.94 22.84
C ALA A 736 -14.11 1.57 23.52
N GLY A 737 -13.70 0.53 22.78
CA GLY A 737 -13.40 -0.80 23.28
C GLY A 737 -11.99 -0.98 23.88
N ALA A 738 -11.11 0.03 23.76
CA ALA A 738 -9.76 -0.03 24.30
C ALA A 738 -9.74 0.11 25.83
N ASP A 739 -8.73 -0.50 26.47
CA ASP A 739 -8.47 -0.28 27.90
C ASP A 739 -7.90 1.14 28.13
N ARG A 740 -7.05 1.60 27.20
CA ARG A 740 -6.35 2.88 27.24
C ARG A 740 -6.34 3.55 25.87
N VAL A 741 -6.37 4.88 25.86
CA VAL A 741 -6.36 5.70 24.66
C VAL A 741 -5.26 6.75 24.77
N ILE A 742 -4.51 6.95 23.69
CA ILE A 742 -3.53 8.02 23.51
C ILE A 742 -3.99 8.83 22.29
N ASP A 743 -4.42 10.07 22.50
CA ASP A 743 -4.86 10.96 21.43
C ASP A 743 -3.76 11.97 21.05
N LEU A 744 -3.42 12.00 19.76
CA LEU A 744 -2.41 12.89 19.19
C LEU A 744 -3.03 14.04 18.40
N GLY A 745 -2.51 15.25 18.60
CA GLY A 745 -2.98 16.44 17.89
C GLY A 745 -2.25 17.71 18.33
N PRO A 746 -2.94 18.87 18.39
CA PRO A 746 -4.36 19.09 18.03
C PRO A 746 -4.67 19.04 16.52
N GLY A 747 -3.65 19.21 15.67
CA GLY A 747 -3.77 19.21 14.21
C GLY A 747 -2.85 18.18 13.53
N GLY A 748 -2.74 18.28 12.20
CA GLY A 748 -1.79 17.50 11.40
C GLY A 748 -0.48 18.27 11.15
N GLY A 749 0.60 17.54 10.85
CA GLY A 749 1.89 18.14 10.51
C GLY A 749 2.48 18.98 11.64
N ALA A 750 2.74 20.27 11.37
CA ALA A 750 3.39 21.18 12.32
C ALA A 750 2.57 21.50 13.57
N GLU A 751 1.24 21.37 13.48
CA GLU A 751 0.31 21.52 14.60
C GLU A 751 0.06 20.20 15.35
N GLY A 752 0.64 19.10 14.87
CA GLY A 752 0.56 17.78 15.51
C GLY A 752 1.73 17.49 16.44
N GLY A 753 1.93 16.20 16.71
CA GLY A 753 3.08 15.67 17.43
C GLY A 753 3.03 15.86 18.94
N ARG A 754 1.86 16.18 19.50
CA ARG A 754 1.61 16.29 20.95
C ARG A 754 0.54 15.30 21.37
N VAL A 755 0.67 14.78 22.59
CA VAL A 755 -0.42 14.06 23.26
C VAL A 755 -1.39 15.11 23.80
N VAL A 756 -2.60 15.17 23.24
CA VAL A 756 -3.65 16.11 23.66
C VAL A 756 -4.52 15.53 24.76
N ALA A 757 -4.63 14.20 24.83
CA ALA A 757 -5.27 13.48 25.91
C ALA A 757 -4.71 12.06 25.99
N ALA A 758 -4.56 11.53 27.20
CA ALA A 758 -4.23 10.12 27.42
C ALA A 758 -4.92 9.62 28.69
N GLY A 759 -5.43 8.39 28.66
CA GLY A 759 -6.17 7.81 29.79
C GLY A 759 -7.07 6.67 29.35
N THR A 760 -8.11 6.39 30.13
CA THR A 760 -9.22 5.52 29.71
C THR A 760 -10.06 6.21 28.62
N PRO A 761 -10.84 5.46 27.82
CA PRO A 761 -11.74 6.07 26.83
C PRO A 761 -12.67 7.14 27.42
N ALA A 762 -13.19 6.93 28.64
CA ALA A 762 -14.07 7.88 29.30
C ALA A 762 -13.37 9.17 29.76
N GLU A 763 -12.09 9.09 30.12
CA GLU A 763 -11.27 10.27 30.45
C GLU A 763 -10.95 11.08 29.19
N VAL A 764 -10.52 10.42 28.12
CA VAL A 764 -10.23 11.08 26.83
C VAL A 764 -11.49 11.74 26.25
N ALA A 765 -12.66 11.10 26.34
CA ALA A 765 -13.94 11.64 25.89
C ALA A 765 -14.38 12.95 26.60
N ARG A 766 -13.74 13.31 27.72
CA ARG A 766 -13.99 14.55 28.47
C ARG A 766 -12.98 15.65 28.16
N SER A 767 -11.91 15.37 27.43
CA SER A 767 -10.90 16.37 27.06
C SER A 767 -11.52 17.48 26.20
N ALA A 768 -11.19 18.73 26.51
CA ALA A 768 -11.61 19.90 25.73
C ALA A 768 -10.69 20.17 24.54
N ASP A 769 -9.42 19.74 24.63
CA ASP A 769 -8.38 19.99 23.64
C ASP A 769 -8.32 18.90 22.55
N SER A 770 -9.00 17.77 22.79
CA SER A 770 -9.08 16.62 21.88
C SER A 770 -10.17 16.81 20.83
N ARG A 771 -9.80 16.76 19.55
CA ARG A 771 -10.77 16.67 18.44
C ARG A 771 -11.51 15.33 18.40
N THR A 772 -10.95 14.30 19.02
CA THR A 772 -11.54 12.95 19.10
C THR A 772 -12.60 12.84 20.19
N ALA A 773 -12.50 13.63 21.26
CA ALA A 773 -13.33 13.49 22.46
C ALA A 773 -14.84 13.50 22.19
N ALA A 774 -15.32 14.39 21.31
CA ALA A 774 -16.74 14.50 20.98
C ALA A 774 -17.28 13.25 20.27
N TYR A 775 -16.48 12.64 19.39
CA TYR A 775 -16.85 11.43 18.65
C TYR A 775 -16.78 10.20 19.54
N LEU A 776 -15.72 10.09 20.35
CA LEU A 776 -15.57 9.01 21.33
C LEU A 776 -16.74 9.01 22.32
N ARG A 777 -17.20 10.19 22.75
CA ARG A 777 -18.36 10.34 23.65
C ARG A 777 -19.66 9.80 23.06
N ARG A 778 -19.85 9.83 21.73
CA ARG A 778 -21.05 9.28 21.07
C ARG A 778 -21.06 7.75 21.07
N CYS A 779 -19.89 7.12 21.16
CA CYS A 779 -19.72 5.67 21.14
C CYS A 779 -19.74 5.03 22.54
N LEU A 780 -19.49 5.81 23.60
CA LEU A 780 -19.53 5.38 25.00
C LEU A 780 -20.96 5.33 25.55
#